data_AF-A0A7W2RCL5-F1
#
_entry.id   AF-A0A7W2RCL5-F1
#
_cell.length_a   1.000
_cell.length_b   1.000
_cell.length_c   1.000
_cell.angle_alpha   90.00
_cell.angle_beta   90.00
_cell.angle_gamma   90.00
#
_symmetry.space_group_name_H-M   'P 1'
#
loop_
_entity.id
_entity.type
_entity.pdbx_description
1 polymer ?
#
loop_
_entity_poly.entity_id
_entity_poly.type
_entity_poly.pdbx_seq_one_letter_code
_entity_poly.pdbx_strand_id
1 'polypeptide(L)'
;MLPRLSPQELVSPLYQEFAKILATKHFTGDINFQYSARLAHATDNSIYQQLPQLVLHPRCKQDIQVVTLLGSEAQFDAIKFSARGGGTGTNGQSLTPGIVLDLSKYMNSILEINVEENWVRVEAGVIKDQLNDYLKPYGFFFSPDLSTSSRATIGGMINTDASGQGSLVYGKTSNHVLALESVLVNGEFLNTKPQTIAQAQALAQQDSTEAKLMQQVLKSCGDNRALILEKFPRLNRFLTGYDLEHVFNDDLSIVDLSRIITGSEGSLAFVCEAKLNLTPIAKAKTLINIKYDSFDSALRHSPRLVQAKATSVETIDSKVLNLAKQDIVWQLVSDMLQDVDGAVMDGINMVEYNGESVEGLAEQVSALCVELDKDIANKTGVIGYQVTSDLASIGKLYGMRKKAVGLLGNTKGSQKPLAFAEDTAVPPENLADYIVEFRQLLDSHGLHYGMFGHVDAGVLHVRPALDMCDPEQELLLREISDQVVALTAKYGGLMWGEHGKGYRSEYGPEFFGETLFTELRKIKAAFDPLNKMNPGKICTPYHSTDKLVSVDDKKRGFYDRQIPVTVKDSFSSALDCNGNGLCFNYDVDSPMCPSSKVTRDRRHSPKGRAGLMREWLRLVESKGVDVLALEQNIQHWSVKRLLDKVRNRFNSQFKTVENDDFSHEVMEAMQGCLACKACASQCPIKVDVPDFRARFINLYHSRYFRPLKDHLVANVELMTPVMAKAPKIVNSVLASNIYDKFSQVTIGYVDTPLLSTPTLAQRVTKHKFTAFDLSALKSLSADKRAKSLLIVQDPFTSFYDAKVVEDFMLLVKKLGFEPILLPFKPNGKPQHVKGFLAKFAKTAKSTAEFLNQIHQLDIPMVGLDASLALCFRDEYNQVLGNKRGDFEVKLAHEWLIAIIASQSSRVIEQAFKSENSVDYKLFAHCTEKTALAGSEGQWQHIFQHFGLSLSSVSVGCCGMAGTYGHEKVNLDNSKALYQMSWHNKVADLATEQILVTGYSCRSQIKRLDNKVTLHPVQALLNVL
;
A
#
# COMPACT_ATOMS: atom_id res chain seq x y z
N MET A 1 -14.38 5.35 -32.15
CA MET A 1 -13.58 4.13 -31.87
C MET A 1 -12.38 4.55 -31.04
N LEU A 2 -11.88 3.71 -30.13
CA LEU A 2 -10.67 4.03 -29.38
C LEU A 2 -9.50 4.38 -30.34
N PRO A 3 -8.76 5.48 -30.10
CA PRO A 3 -7.60 5.83 -30.91
C PRO A 3 -6.40 4.96 -30.53
N ARG A 4 -5.39 4.93 -31.39
CA ARG A 4 -4.07 4.40 -31.04
C ARG A 4 -3.28 5.46 -30.29
N LEU A 5 -2.60 5.08 -29.21
CA LEU A 5 -1.84 6.01 -28.39
C LEU A 5 -0.34 5.73 -28.54
N SER A 6 0.35 6.56 -29.31
CA SER A 6 1.81 6.57 -29.36
C SER A 6 2.28 7.82 -28.60
N PRO A 7 2.78 7.68 -27.36
CA PRO A 7 3.22 8.80 -26.55
C PRO A 7 4.28 9.61 -27.30
N GLN A 8 4.17 10.94 -27.27
CA GLN A 8 5.12 11.84 -27.92
C GLN A 8 6.47 11.91 -27.18
N GLU A 9 6.53 11.48 -25.91
CA GLU A 9 7.70 11.53 -25.03
C GLU A 9 8.60 10.28 -25.19
N LEU A 10 9.14 10.12 -26.40
CA LEU A 10 10.10 9.06 -26.71
C LEU A 10 11.41 9.23 -25.91
N VAL A 11 12.06 8.10 -25.63
CA VAL A 11 13.41 8.10 -25.02
C VAL A 11 14.37 8.79 -25.99
N SER A 12 15.14 9.76 -25.51
CA SER A 12 16.09 10.47 -26.37
C SER A 12 17.20 9.55 -26.93
N PRO A 13 17.77 9.83 -28.12
CA PRO A 13 18.77 8.97 -28.75
C PRO A 13 19.97 8.66 -27.86
N LEU A 14 20.44 9.64 -27.06
CA LEU A 14 21.55 9.47 -26.13
C LEU A 14 21.29 8.34 -25.12
N TYR A 15 20.09 8.29 -24.54
CA TYR A 15 19.72 7.30 -23.55
C TYR A 15 19.41 5.94 -24.19
N GLN A 16 18.89 5.93 -25.41
CA GLN A 16 18.74 4.69 -26.19
C GLN A 16 20.11 4.04 -26.46
N GLU A 17 21.10 4.83 -26.87
CA GLU A 17 22.46 4.33 -27.11
C GLU A 17 23.11 3.84 -25.81
N PHE A 18 22.97 4.60 -24.71
CA PHE A 18 23.42 4.16 -23.39
C PHE A 18 22.84 2.79 -23.00
N ALA A 19 21.51 2.63 -23.12
CA ALA A 19 20.84 1.37 -22.81
C ALA A 19 21.32 0.21 -23.70
N LYS A 20 21.54 0.47 -25.00
CA LYS A 20 22.04 -0.52 -25.95
C LYS A 20 23.46 -0.97 -25.60
N ILE A 21 24.37 -0.04 -25.30
CA ILE A 21 25.73 -0.38 -24.89
C ILE A 21 25.71 -1.10 -23.54
N LEU A 22 24.93 -0.62 -22.58
CA LEU A 22 24.78 -1.25 -21.26
C LEU A 22 24.35 -2.72 -21.39
N ALA A 23 23.41 -3.02 -22.28
CA ALA A 23 22.94 -4.38 -22.55
C ALA A 23 24.03 -5.31 -23.12
N THR A 24 25.11 -4.77 -23.68
CA THR A 24 26.27 -5.56 -24.13
C THR A 24 27.39 -5.68 -23.09
N LYS A 25 27.30 -4.93 -21.98
CA LYS A 25 28.22 -5.05 -20.84
C LYS A 25 27.73 -6.15 -19.90
N HIS A 26 28.49 -6.43 -18.84
CA HIS A 26 28.15 -7.40 -17.79
C HIS A 26 27.07 -6.91 -16.81
N PHE A 27 26.12 -6.08 -17.26
CA PHE A 27 24.98 -5.66 -16.44
C PHE A 27 23.94 -6.80 -16.37
N THR A 28 23.64 -7.27 -15.17
CA THR A 28 22.75 -8.42 -14.92
C THR A 28 21.32 -8.02 -14.55
N GLY A 29 21.10 -6.73 -14.29
CA GLY A 29 19.80 -6.15 -13.94
C GLY A 29 18.84 -5.98 -15.12
N ASP A 30 17.65 -5.41 -14.82
CA ASP A 30 16.65 -5.13 -15.84
C ASP A 30 16.85 -3.72 -16.42
N ILE A 31 16.77 -3.57 -17.75
CA ILE A 31 16.79 -2.28 -18.47
C ILE A 31 15.40 -2.03 -19.04
N ASN A 32 14.70 -0.98 -18.59
CA ASN A 32 13.33 -0.70 -19.04
C ASN A 32 13.17 0.67 -19.71
N PHE A 33 12.67 0.65 -20.95
CA PHE A 33 12.36 1.81 -21.79
C PHE A 33 10.85 2.03 -22.00
N GLN A 34 10.01 1.09 -21.55
CA GLN A 34 8.56 1.13 -21.76
C GLN A 34 7.96 2.38 -21.09
N TYR A 35 6.99 3.01 -21.76
CA TYR A 35 6.38 4.23 -21.26
C TYR A 35 5.67 3.98 -19.92
N SER A 36 5.01 2.84 -19.77
CA SER A 36 4.35 2.41 -18.54
C SER A 36 5.30 2.24 -17.36
N ALA A 37 6.49 1.68 -17.60
CA ALA A 37 7.48 1.48 -16.55
C ALA A 37 8.08 2.81 -16.12
N ARG A 38 8.42 3.68 -17.07
CA ARG A 38 8.89 5.05 -16.81
C ARG A 38 7.83 5.84 -16.03
N LEU A 39 6.56 5.76 -16.44
CA LEU A 39 5.45 6.44 -15.76
C LEU A 39 5.23 5.94 -14.32
N ALA A 40 5.34 4.63 -14.09
CA ALA A 40 5.23 4.05 -12.74
C ALA A 40 6.34 4.55 -11.78
N HIS A 41 7.45 5.07 -12.32
CA HIS A 41 8.56 5.68 -11.57
C HIS A 41 8.57 7.21 -11.66
N ALA A 42 7.66 7.82 -12.43
CA ALA A 42 7.59 9.27 -12.62
C ALA A 42 7.00 10.03 -11.43
N THR A 43 6.49 9.31 -10.43
CA THR A 43 5.92 9.87 -9.20
C THR A 43 6.42 9.15 -7.97
N ASP A 44 6.54 9.86 -6.86
CA ASP A 44 6.70 9.32 -5.51
C ASP A 44 5.50 9.74 -4.65
N ASN A 45 5.67 9.96 -3.36
CA ASN A 45 4.57 10.40 -2.49
C ASN A 45 4.39 11.95 -2.50
N SER A 46 5.20 12.66 -3.27
CA SER A 46 5.05 14.10 -3.49
C SER A 46 3.98 14.45 -4.52
N ILE A 47 3.71 15.75 -4.63
CA ILE A 47 2.83 16.34 -5.64
C ILE A 47 3.48 16.38 -7.04
N TYR A 48 4.78 16.16 -7.15
CA TYR A 48 5.54 16.32 -8.39
C TYR A 48 5.39 15.10 -9.32
N GLN A 49 5.57 15.35 -10.61
CA GLN A 49 5.65 14.29 -11.61
C GLN A 49 6.77 14.62 -12.59
N GLN A 50 7.73 13.70 -12.72
CA GLN A 50 8.83 13.83 -13.67
C GLN A 50 9.13 12.50 -14.35
N LEU A 51 8.92 12.44 -15.67
CA LEU A 51 9.12 11.21 -16.42
C LEU A 51 10.62 10.95 -16.66
N PRO A 52 11.18 9.83 -16.17
CA PRO A 52 12.57 9.47 -16.45
C PRO A 52 12.73 9.03 -17.90
N GLN A 53 13.95 9.04 -18.44
CA GLN A 53 14.29 8.41 -19.73
C GLN A 53 14.36 6.89 -19.63
N LEU A 54 14.93 6.36 -18.54
CA LEU A 54 15.14 4.93 -18.33
C LEU A 54 14.91 4.55 -16.87
N VAL A 55 14.49 3.30 -16.64
CA VAL A 55 14.46 2.68 -15.31
C VAL A 55 15.34 1.44 -15.32
N LEU A 56 16.32 1.40 -14.44
CA LEU A 56 17.25 0.30 -14.26
C LEU A 56 17.01 -0.38 -12.91
N HIS A 57 17.03 -1.71 -12.88
CA HIS A 57 16.92 -2.50 -11.64
C HIS A 57 18.18 -3.34 -11.46
N PRO A 58 19.25 -2.81 -10.85
CA PRO A 58 20.48 -3.56 -10.60
C PRO A 58 20.22 -4.73 -9.64
N ARG A 59 20.97 -5.82 -9.79
CA ARG A 59 20.93 -6.99 -8.90
C ARG A 59 22.01 -6.97 -7.82
N CYS A 60 23.06 -6.19 -8.02
CA CYS A 60 24.19 -6.08 -7.09
C CYS A 60 24.94 -4.76 -7.28
N LYS A 61 25.90 -4.47 -6.40
CA LYS A 61 26.75 -3.27 -6.50
C LYS A 61 27.63 -3.24 -7.76
N GLN A 62 28.00 -4.40 -8.31
CA GLN A 62 28.75 -4.47 -9.57
C GLN A 62 27.92 -3.97 -10.76
N ASP A 63 26.61 -4.24 -10.79
CA ASP A 63 25.73 -3.68 -11.81
C ASP A 63 25.72 -2.15 -11.77
N ILE A 64 25.68 -1.57 -10.56
CA ILE A 64 25.74 -0.11 -10.37
C ILE A 64 27.08 0.42 -10.87
N GLN A 65 28.20 -0.24 -10.52
CA GLN A 65 29.53 0.09 -11.02
C GLN A 65 29.58 0.10 -12.56
N VAL A 66 29.02 -0.93 -13.22
CA VAL A 66 28.96 -0.99 -14.70
C VAL A 66 28.18 0.21 -15.26
N VAL A 67 27.05 0.58 -14.66
CA VAL A 67 26.24 1.74 -15.06
C VAL A 67 27.03 3.05 -14.91
N THR A 68 27.72 3.26 -13.79
CA THR A 68 28.49 4.48 -13.51
C THR A 68 29.78 4.58 -14.33
N LEU A 69 30.46 3.46 -14.58
CA LEU A 69 31.64 3.42 -15.46
C LEU A 69 31.26 3.78 -16.89
N LEU A 70 30.20 3.17 -17.43
CA LEU A 70 29.66 3.54 -18.74
C LEU A 70 29.21 5.01 -18.74
N GLY A 71 28.53 5.44 -17.67
CA GLY A 71 28.12 6.81 -17.49
C GLY A 71 29.29 7.78 -17.58
N SER A 72 30.47 7.41 -17.11
CA SER A 72 31.67 8.25 -17.06
C SER A 72 32.41 8.39 -18.40
N GLU A 73 31.99 7.70 -19.44
CA GLU A 73 32.51 7.95 -20.79
C GLU A 73 32.05 9.33 -21.29
N ALA A 74 32.95 10.10 -21.92
CA ALA A 74 32.71 11.49 -22.33
C ALA A 74 31.42 11.69 -23.18
N GLN A 75 31.07 10.71 -24.02
CA GLN A 75 29.84 10.75 -24.82
C GLN A 75 28.55 10.74 -23.96
N PHE A 76 28.63 10.30 -22.71
CA PHE A 76 27.53 10.17 -21.75
C PHE A 76 27.60 11.19 -20.61
N ASP A 77 28.39 12.26 -20.73
CA ASP A 77 28.51 13.30 -19.71
C ASP A 77 27.18 13.99 -19.38
N ALA A 78 26.27 14.09 -20.35
CA ALA A 78 24.94 14.65 -20.17
C ALA A 78 23.95 13.70 -19.46
N ILE A 79 24.29 12.43 -19.27
CA ILE A 79 23.41 11.48 -18.57
C ILE A 79 23.38 11.79 -17.08
N LYS A 80 22.16 11.88 -16.56
CA LYS A 80 21.87 12.12 -15.15
C LYS A 80 21.25 10.87 -14.54
N PHE A 81 21.56 10.60 -13.29
CA PHE A 81 21.08 9.46 -12.54
C PHE A 81 20.38 9.89 -11.25
N SER A 82 19.44 9.08 -10.77
CA SER A 82 18.92 9.17 -9.41
C SER A 82 18.75 7.77 -8.84
N ALA A 83 19.20 7.59 -7.60
CA ALA A 83 18.85 6.41 -6.82
C ALA A 83 17.36 6.45 -6.45
N ARG A 84 16.76 5.27 -6.33
CA ARG A 84 15.39 5.12 -5.82
C ARG A 84 15.29 3.87 -4.95
N GLY A 85 14.79 4.07 -3.74
CA GLY A 85 14.36 3.02 -2.82
C GLY A 85 12.85 2.80 -2.91
N GLY A 86 12.13 2.85 -1.79
CA GLY A 86 10.67 2.68 -1.75
C GLY A 86 9.86 3.68 -2.59
N GLY A 87 10.40 4.88 -2.89
CA GLY A 87 9.68 5.95 -3.57
C GLY A 87 8.55 6.54 -2.70
N THR A 88 8.83 6.64 -1.40
CA THR A 88 7.90 7.09 -0.34
C THR A 88 8.14 8.54 0.10
N GLY A 89 9.19 9.19 -0.39
CA GLY A 89 9.53 10.58 -0.09
C GLY A 89 8.44 11.55 -0.55
N THR A 90 8.24 12.62 0.23
CA THR A 90 7.14 13.59 0.09
C THR A 90 7.54 14.86 -0.66
N ASN A 91 8.83 15.06 -0.95
CA ASN A 91 9.34 16.27 -1.62
C ASN A 91 9.97 15.97 -2.99
N GLY A 92 9.75 14.80 -3.59
CA GLY A 92 10.22 14.49 -4.94
C GLY A 92 11.73 14.22 -5.03
N GLN A 93 12.32 13.70 -3.96
CA GLN A 93 13.76 13.36 -3.86
C GLN A 93 14.14 12.26 -4.85
N SER A 94 13.21 11.36 -5.16
CA SER A 94 13.45 10.18 -5.99
C SER A 94 13.07 10.35 -7.46
N LEU A 95 12.84 11.60 -7.88
CA LEU A 95 12.37 11.95 -9.22
C LEU A 95 13.49 12.60 -10.03
N THR A 96 13.65 12.15 -11.27
CA THR A 96 14.66 12.67 -12.21
C THR A 96 14.13 12.61 -13.65
N PRO A 97 14.51 13.56 -14.52
CA PRO A 97 14.29 13.42 -15.96
C PRO A 97 15.20 12.37 -16.61
N GLY A 98 16.28 11.96 -15.94
CA GLY A 98 17.31 11.07 -16.49
C GLY A 98 17.04 9.59 -16.25
N ILE A 99 18.03 8.86 -15.71
CA ILE A 99 17.94 7.43 -15.40
C ILE A 99 17.59 7.24 -13.92
N VAL A 100 16.55 6.46 -13.64
CA VAL A 100 16.25 5.97 -12.28
C VAL A 100 16.93 4.62 -12.08
N LEU A 101 17.73 4.49 -11.02
CA LEU A 101 18.21 3.20 -10.52
C LEU A 101 17.34 2.80 -9.33
N ASP A 102 16.44 1.83 -9.51
CA ASP A 102 15.57 1.31 -8.46
C ASP A 102 16.21 0.07 -7.80
N LEU A 103 16.72 0.25 -6.58
CA LEU A 103 17.44 -0.77 -5.83
C LEU A 103 16.49 -1.70 -5.05
N SER A 104 15.19 -1.37 -4.97
CA SER A 104 14.23 -2.09 -4.11
C SER A 104 13.80 -3.46 -4.67
N LYS A 105 14.00 -3.70 -5.97
CA LYS A 105 13.50 -4.92 -6.64
C LYS A 105 14.35 -6.15 -6.32
N TYR A 106 15.68 -6.02 -6.39
CA TYR A 106 16.61 -7.16 -6.29
C TYR A 106 17.61 -7.02 -5.14
N MET A 107 18.10 -5.81 -4.82
CA MET A 107 19.09 -5.59 -3.76
C MET A 107 18.41 -5.45 -2.38
N ASN A 108 17.69 -6.48 -1.95
CA ASN A 108 16.88 -6.47 -0.72
C ASN A 108 17.16 -7.63 0.24
N SER A 109 18.41 -8.05 0.31
CA SER A 109 18.90 -9.12 1.18
C SER A 109 19.41 -8.58 2.51
N ILE A 110 19.12 -9.31 3.59
CA ILE A 110 19.79 -9.17 4.88
C ILE A 110 21.01 -10.09 4.82
N LEU A 111 22.21 -9.51 4.86
CA LEU A 111 23.45 -10.20 4.50
C LEU A 111 24.08 -10.92 5.68
N GLU A 112 24.04 -10.30 6.86
CA GLU A 112 24.75 -10.77 8.05
C GLU A 112 24.18 -10.14 9.32
N ILE A 113 24.15 -10.88 10.42
CA ILE A 113 23.78 -10.38 11.76
C ILE A 113 24.83 -10.83 12.77
N ASN A 114 25.22 -9.92 13.66
CA ASN A 114 26.02 -10.22 14.84
C ASN A 114 25.25 -9.78 16.09
N VAL A 115 24.77 -10.76 16.84
CA VAL A 115 24.00 -10.57 18.06
C VAL A 115 24.90 -10.19 19.24
N GLU A 116 26.16 -10.62 19.26
CA GLU A 116 27.10 -10.32 20.35
C GLU A 116 27.54 -8.85 20.31
N GLU A 117 27.77 -8.33 19.11
CA GLU A 117 28.20 -6.95 18.86
C GLU A 117 27.04 -6.01 18.48
N ASN A 118 25.79 -6.49 18.50
CA ASN A 118 24.57 -5.74 18.22
C ASN A 118 24.59 -5.00 16.86
N TRP A 119 24.90 -5.69 15.76
CA TRP A 119 24.84 -5.08 14.43
C TRP A 119 24.28 -6.02 13.35
N VAL A 120 23.81 -5.41 12.26
CA VAL A 120 23.34 -6.11 11.05
C VAL A 120 23.92 -5.46 9.80
N ARG A 121 24.20 -6.26 8.77
CA ARG A 121 24.58 -5.78 7.44
C ARG A 121 23.49 -6.11 6.44
N VAL A 122 23.07 -5.11 5.66
CA VAL A 122 21.90 -5.19 4.77
C VAL A 122 22.17 -4.49 3.44
N GLU A 123 21.50 -4.96 2.38
CA GLU A 123 21.43 -4.21 1.12
C GLU A 123 20.47 -3.01 1.23
N ALA A 124 20.73 -1.96 0.44
CA ALA A 124 19.99 -0.70 0.47
C ALA A 124 18.49 -0.82 0.12
N GLY A 125 18.08 -1.87 -0.58
CA GLY A 125 16.69 -2.13 -0.95
C GLY A 125 15.89 -2.88 0.12
N VAL A 126 16.50 -3.32 1.23
CA VAL A 126 15.79 -3.95 2.36
C VAL A 126 14.75 -2.98 2.92
N ILE A 127 13.52 -3.46 3.14
CA ILE A 127 12.43 -2.67 3.72
C ILE A 127 12.56 -2.66 5.26
N LYS A 128 12.27 -1.53 5.91
CA LYS A 128 12.44 -1.40 7.37
C LYS A 128 11.71 -2.49 8.14
N ASP A 129 10.42 -2.68 7.91
CA ASP A 129 9.65 -3.66 8.69
C ASP A 129 10.05 -5.11 8.35
N GLN A 130 10.48 -5.37 7.11
CA GLN A 130 11.11 -6.65 6.75
C GLN A 130 12.36 -6.91 7.60
N LEU A 131 13.20 -5.90 7.82
CA LEU A 131 14.36 -5.99 8.70
C LEU A 131 13.94 -6.24 10.15
N ASN A 132 12.99 -5.47 10.68
CA ASN A 132 12.57 -5.63 12.07
C ASN A 132 11.87 -6.97 12.34
N ASP A 133 11.10 -7.51 11.40
CA ASP A 133 10.53 -8.85 11.50
C ASP A 133 11.63 -9.94 11.55
N TYR A 134 12.71 -9.75 10.79
CA TYR A 134 13.87 -10.65 10.82
C TYR A 134 14.65 -10.57 12.14
N LEU A 135 14.79 -9.37 12.72
CA LEU A 135 15.56 -9.13 13.94
C LEU A 135 14.80 -9.54 15.21
N LYS A 136 13.46 -9.48 15.19
CA LYS A 136 12.61 -9.70 16.36
C LYS A 136 12.87 -11.02 17.11
N PRO A 137 13.07 -12.18 16.45
CA PRO A 137 13.41 -13.44 17.15
C PRO A 137 14.72 -13.39 17.93
N TYR A 138 15.64 -12.48 17.57
CA TYR A 138 16.90 -12.27 18.26
C TYR A 138 16.79 -11.27 19.43
N GLY A 139 15.62 -10.66 19.64
CA GLY A 139 15.40 -9.66 20.70
C GLY A 139 15.84 -8.24 20.33
N PHE A 140 16.07 -7.97 19.05
CA PHE A 140 16.54 -6.67 18.54
C PHE A 140 15.59 -6.05 17.53
N PHE A 141 15.74 -4.74 17.34
CA PHE A 141 15.15 -4.00 16.25
C PHE A 141 16.08 -2.89 15.77
N PHE A 142 15.90 -2.47 14.52
CA PHE A 142 16.40 -1.20 14.00
C PHE A 142 15.40 -0.10 14.38
N SER A 143 15.87 0.86 15.18
CA SER A 143 15.00 1.71 16.00
C SER A 143 14.36 2.93 15.33
N PRO A 144 14.93 3.58 14.30
CA PRO A 144 14.24 4.67 13.61
C PRO A 144 12.88 4.21 13.07
N ASP A 145 11.77 4.78 13.56
CA ASP A 145 10.40 4.36 13.18
C ASP A 145 9.64 5.43 12.40
N LEU A 146 9.04 5.01 11.29
CA LEU A 146 8.41 5.89 10.31
C LEU A 146 7.04 5.36 9.87
N SER A 147 6.15 6.27 9.50
CA SER A 147 4.78 5.93 9.06
C SER A 147 4.73 5.08 7.78
N THR A 148 5.81 5.05 7.00
CA THR A 148 5.94 4.28 5.76
C THR A 148 6.82 3.03 5.87
N SER A 149 7.09 2.56 7.10
CA SER A 149 8.03 1.48 7.43
C SER A 149 7.80 0.16 6.67
N SER A 150 6.57 -0.11 6.28
CA SER A 150 6.19 -1.30 5.50
C SER A 150 6.66 -1.29 4.03
N ARG A 151 7.34 -0.23 3.59
CA ARG A 151 7.74 -0.02 2.18
C ARG A 151 8.93 0.93 1.99
N ALA A 152 9.29 1.73 2.99
CA ALA A 152 10.53 2.48 2.96
C ALA A 152 11.72 1.53 3.04
N THR A 153 12.75 1.80 2.23
CA THR A 153 13.95 0.98 2.20
C THR A 153 15.06 1.63 3.02
N ILE A 154 15.97 0.82 3.56
CA ILE A 154 17.12 1.28 4.36
C ILE A 154 17.96 2.32 3.61
N GLY A 155 18.25 2.09 2.33
CA GLY A 155 18.96 3.06 1.50
C GLY A 155 18.19 4.37 1.31
N GLY A 156 16.85 4.32 1.25
CA GLY A 156 16.03 5.53 1.24
C GLY A 156 16.12 6.29 2.56
N MET A 157 16.04 5.58 3.68
CA MET A 157 16.17 6.15 5.02
C MET A 157 17.54 6.80 5.23
N ILE A 158 18.62 6.15 4.79
CA ILE A 158 19.98 6.72 4.83
C ILE A 158 20.03 8.00 4.02
N ASN A 159 19.52 7.98 2.79
CA ASN A 159 19.58 9.14 1.89
C ASN A 159 18.73 10.32 2.34
N THR A 160 17.69 10.12 3.14
CA THR A 160 16.88 11.23 3.71
C THR A 160 17.20 11.53 5.17
N ASP A 161 18.15 10.80 5.77
CA ASP A 161 18.39 10.73 7.21
C ASP A 161 17.09 10.61 8.03
N ALA A 162 16.26 9.64 7.64
CA ALA A 162 14.93 9.46 8.20
C ALA A 162 14.97 9.28 9.72
N SER A 163 13.99 9.88 10.40
CA SER A 163 13.83 9.77 11.85
C SER A 163 12.46 9.17 12.20
N GLY A 164 11.76 9.80 13.14
CA GLY A 164 10.37 9.57 13.47
C GLY A 164 10.17 9.30 14.95
N GLN A 165 9.25 8.41 15.28
CA GLN A 165 8.84 8.20 16.67
C GLN A 165 10.02 7.72 17.54
N GLY A 166 10.18 8.32 18.72
CA GLY A 166 11.23 7.96 19.67
C GLY A 166 12.62 8.47 19.31
N SER A 167 12.75 9.33 18.29
CA SER A 167 14.03 9.92 17.88
C SER A 167 14.73 10.76 18.97
N LEU A 168 14.01 11.23 19.99
CA LEU A 168 14.62 11.85 21.18
C LEU A 168 15.47 10.89 22.01
N VAL A 169 15.11 9.61 22.01
CA VAL A 169 15.83 8.56 22.75
C VAL A 169 16.78 7.79 21.85
N TYR A 170 16.32 7.41 20.66
CA TYR A 170 17.07 6.52 19.77
C TYR A 170 17.92 7.24 18.72
N GLY A 171 17.66 8.52 18.46
CA GLY A 171 18.31 9.27 17.38
C GLY A 171 17.69 9.02 16.01
N LYS A 172 18.43 9.38 14.96
CA LYS A 172 18.04 9.25 13.55
C LYS A 172 18.80 8.13 12.85
N THR A 173 18.44 7.84 11.60
CA THR A 173 19.13 6.83 10.78
C THR A 173 20.65 6.98 10.80
N SER A 174 21.19 8.19 10.67
CA SER A 174 22.64 8.46 10.71
C SER A 174 23.31 8.06 12.02
N ASN A 175 22.62 8.10 13.17
CA ASN A 175 23.14 7.61 14.45
C ASN A 175 23.30 6.09 14.50
N HIS A 176 22.66 5.37 13.59
CA HIS A 176 22.70 3.92 13.52
C HIS A 176 23.63 3.37 12.43
N VAL A 177 24.16 4.23 11.56
CA VAL A 177 25.10 3.82 10.50
C VAL A 177 26.49 3.61 11.10
N LEU A 178 27.00 2.38 11.01
CA LEU A 178 28.36 2.02 11.42
C LEU A 178 29.34 2.04 10.25
N ALA A 179 28.86 1.69 9.06
CA ALA A 179 29.62 1.77 7.81
C ALA A 179 28.67 1.73 6.60
N LEU A 180 29.09 2.35 5.49
CA LEU A 180 28.41 2.26 4.20
C LEU A 180 29.35 1.77 3.12
N GLU A 181 28.84 0.90 2.25
CA GLU A 181 29.46 0.61 0.96
C GLU A 181 28.65 1.30 -0.14
N SER A 182 29.33 2.12 -0.93
CA SER A 182 28.71 2.94 -1.97
C SER A 182 29.46 2.86 -3.30
N VAL A 183 28.79 3.22 -4.39
CA VAL A 183 29.40 3.40 -5.72
C VAL A 183 29.34 4.86 -6.11
N LEU A 184 30.49 5.45 -6.42
CA LEU A 184 30.64 6.82 -6.87
C LEU A 184 30.25 6.97 -8.35
N VAL A 185 30.01 8.21 -8.78
CA VAL A 185 29.63 8.49 -10.18
C VAL A 185 30.69 8.02 -11.20
N ASN A 186 31.96 8.00 -10.79
CA ASN A 186 33.09 7.53 -11.60
C ASN A 186 33.21 5.99 -11.63
N GLY A 187 32.37 5.27 -10.89
CA GLY A 187 32.37 3.81 -10.79
C GLY A 187 33.30 3.21 -9.75
N GLU A 188 34.00 4.02 -8.96
CA GLU A 188 34.79 3.51 -7.84
C GLU A 188 33.90 3.13 -6.64
N PHE A 189 34.31 2.09 -5.93
CA PHE A 189 33.70 1.74 -4.66
C PHE A 189 34.23 2.65 -3.55
N LEU A 190 33.33 3.12 -2.70
CA LEU A 190 33.65 3.93 -1.52
C LEU A 190 33.14 3.20 -0.27
N ASN A 191 34.05 2.91 0.66
CA ASN A 191 33.74 2.31 1.95
C ASN A 191 33.95 3.34 3.04
N THR A 192 32.88 3.74 3.72
CA THR A 192 32.93 4.76 4.77
C THR A 192 32.67 4.15 6.13
N LYS A 193 33.40 4.62 7.14
CA LYS A 193 33.24 4.27 8.55
C LYS A 193 33.89 5.35 9.44
N PRO A 194 33.50 5.46 10.71
CA PRO A 194 34.21 6.29 11.68
C PRO A 194 35.69 5.90 11.79
N GLN A 195 36.58 6.91 11.82
CA GLN A 195 38.03 6.74 11.96
C GLN A 195 38.63 7.87 12.79
N THR A 196 39.83 7.69 13.35
CA THR A 196 40.46 8.75 14.14
C THR A 196 40.88 9.91 13.25
N ILE A 197 40.96 11.12 13.81
CA ILE A 197 41.40 12.31 13.05
C ILE A 197 42.78 12.11 12.40
N ALA A 198 43.71 11.43 13.08
CA ALA A 198 45.04 11.11 12.54
C ALA A 198 44.97 10.17 11.32
N GLN A 199 44.07 9.18 11.35
CA GLN A 199 43.83 8.29 10.20
C GLN A 199 43.21 9.06 9.03
N ALA A 200 42.22 9.90 9.30
CA ALA A 200 41.57 10.74 8.29
C ALA A 200 42.56 11.71 7.61
N GLN A 201 43.45 12.33 8.40
CA GLN A 201 44.49 13.22 7.87
C GLN A 201 45.53 12.47 7.03
N ALA A 202 45.94 11.26 7.46
CA ALA A 202 46.86 10.43 6.68
C ALA A 202 46.21 9.95 5.37
N LEU A 203 44.92 9.60 5.39
CA LEU A 203 44.15 9.27 4.19
C LEU A 203 44.08 10.46 3.23
N ALA A 204 43.80 11.66 3.73
CA ALA A 204 43.69 12.89 2.94
C ALA A 204 45.00 13.32 2.23
N GLN A 205 46.14 12.73 2.57
CA GLN A 205 47.44 12.98 1.93
C GLN A 205 47.76 12.00 0.79
N GLN A 206 46.95 10.96 0.59
CA GLN A 206 47.17 9.98 -0.48
C GLN A 206 46.65 10.50 -1.83
N ASP A 207 47.04 9.85 -2.93
CA ASP A 207 46.54 10.14 -4.28
C ASP A 207 45.47 9.13 -4.69
N SER A 208 44.29 9.23 -4.07
CA SER A 208 43.11 8.45 -4.41
C SER A 208 41.86 9.35 -4.41
N THR A 209 40.76 8.88 -5.02
CA THR A 209 39.49 9.61 -4.96
C THR A 209 39.02 9.76 -3.52
N GLU A 210 39.04 8.67 -2.74
CA GLU A 210 38.67 8.70 -1.32
C GLU A 210 39.49 9.74 -0.53
N ALA A 211 40.80 9.85 -0.80
CA ALA A 211 41.66 10.86 -0.19
C ALA A 211 41.20 12.29 -0.52
N LYS A 212 40.86 12.57 -1.78
CA LYS A 212 40.35 13.88 -2.23
C LYS A 212 39.00 14.22 -1.58
N LEU A 213 38.12 13.23 -1.44
CA LEU A 213 36.84 13.40 -0.75
C LEU A 213 37.06 13.73 0.73
N MET A 214 37.91 12.95 1.42
CA MET A 214 38.25 13.19 2.83
C MET A 214 38.89 14.56 3.02
N GLN A 215 39.85 14.95 2.17
CA GLN A 215 40.50 16.25 2.21
C GLN A 215 39.48 17.39 2.09
N GLN A 216 38.56 17.31 1.11
CA GLN A 216 37.54 18.33 0.93
C GLN A 216 36.59 18.40 2.13
N VAL A 217 36.17 17.27 2.69
CA VAL A 217 35.26 17.23 3.85
C VAL A 217 35.92 17.77 5.11
N LEU A 218 37.17 17.40 5.40
CA LEU A 218 37.94 17.95 6.53
C LEU A 218 38.06 19.47 6.43
N LYS A 219 38.38 19.98 5.24
CA LYS A 219 38.47 21.42 4.98
C LYS A 219 37.12 22.12 5.18
N SER A 220 36.07 21.58 4.57
CA SER A 220 34.73 22.19 4.60
C SER A 220 34.16 22.24 6.00
N CYS A 221 34.30 21.16 6.77
CA CYS A 221 33.67 21.01 8.08
C CYS A 221 34.57 21.50 9.23
N GLY A 222 35.87 21.24 9.16
CA GLY A 222 36.83 21.61 10.19
C GLY A 222 37.11 23.11 10.21
N ASP A 223 37.50 23.68 9.05
CA ASP A 223 37.87 25.10 8.96
C ASP A 223 36.68 26.03 9.25
N ASN A 224 35.44 25.54 9.05
CA ASN A 224 34.21 26.31 9.25
C ASN A 224 33.43 25.87 10.51
N ARG A 225 34.02 25.09 11.42
CA ARG A 225 33.29 24.49 12.57
C ARG A 225 32.59 25.53 13.44
N ALA A 226 33.24 26.66 13.73
CA ALA A 226 32.64 27.73 14.54
C ALA A 226 31.37 28.29 13.89
N LEU A 227 31.41 28.56 12.58
CA LEU A 227 30.25 29.04 11.84
C LEU A 227 29.13 27.99 11.75
N ILE A 228 29.48 26.71 11.59
CA ILE A 228 28.51 25.60 11.61
C ILE A 228 27.77 25.59 12.96
N LEU A 229 28.51 25.70 14.06
CA LEU A 229 27.94 25.68 15.41
C LEU A 229 27.05 26.89 15.71
N GLU A 230 27.36 28.05 15.12
CA GLU A 230 26.59 29.29 15.27
C GLU A 230 25.32 29.31 14.41
N LYS A 231 25.40 28.81 13.17
CA LYS A 231 24.35 28.98 12.16
C LYS A 231 23.11 28.12 12.41
N PHE A 232 23.27 26.89 12.89
CA PHE A 232 22.16 25.94 13.00
C PHE A 232 21.56 25.92 14.41
N PRO A 233 20.21 25.87 14.53
CA PRO A 233 19.54 25.79 15.82
C PRO A 233 19.81 24.43 16.49
N ARG A 234 19.86 24.43 17.83
CA ARG A 234 20.07 23.22 18.64
C ARG A 234 18.77 22.44 18.81
N LEU A 235 18.38 21.75 17.74
CA LEU A 235 17.21 20.89 17.69
C LEU A 235 17.64 19.42 17.77
N ASN A 236 16.84 18.59 18.46
CA ASN A 236 17.06 17.15 18.49
C ASN A 236 17.02 16.54 17.07
N ARG A 237 16.12 17.05 16.23
CA ARG A 237 16.13 16.75 14.81
C ARG A 237 16.94 17.81 14.07
N PHE A 238 18.21 17.46 13.83
CA PHE A 238 19.14 18.28 13.05
C PHE A 238 18.75 18.37 11.56
N LEU A 239 19.47 19.18 10.79
CA LEU A 239 19.35 19.36 9.34
C LEU A 239 19.41 18.02 8.56
N THR A 240 18.43 17.76 7.67
CA THR A 240 18.58 16.75 6.61
C THR A 240 19.37 17.33 5.42
N GLY A 241 20.45 16.67 5.00
CA GLY A 241 21.36 17.16 3.96
C GLY A 241 22.77 16.63 4.19
N TYR A 242 23.80 17.33 3.69
CA TYR A 242 25.16 17.02 4.12
C TYR A 242 25.33 17.51 5.57
N ASP A 243 25.49 16.57 6.51
CA ASP A 243 25.63 16.86 7.93
C ASP A 243 27.03 17.38 8.23
N LEU A 244 27.25 18.68 8.05
CA LEU A 244 28.56 19.32 8.25
C LEU A 244 29.02 19.30 9.71
N GLU A 245 28.09 19.19 10.66
CA GLU A 245 28.38 19.22 12.08
C GLU A 245 28.89 17.87 12.57
N HIS A 246 28.13 16.80 12.35
CA HIS A 246 28.41 15.50 12.96
C HIS A 246 29.41 14.66 12.17
N VAL A 247 30.03 15.20 11.11
CA VAL A 247 31.26 14.63 10.54
C VAL A 247 32.30 14.42 11.63
N PHE A 248 32.39 15.34 12.58
CA PHE A 248 33.19 15.19 13.78
C PHE A 248 32.29 14.78 14.94
N ASN A 249 32.80 13.90 15.80
CA ASN A 249 32.18 13.69 17.11
C ASN A 249 32.43 14.91 18.03
N ASP A 250 31.77 14.92 19.19
CA ASP A 250 31.76 16.10 20.09
C ASP A 250 33.13 16.54 20.57
N ASP A 251 34.06 15.60 20.81
CA ASP A 251 35.44 15.89 21.24
C ASP A 251 36.44 16.05 20.10
N LEU A 252 35.97 15.99 18.84
CA LEU A 252 36.74 16.12 17.61
C LEU A 252 37.83 15.05 17.40
N SER A 253 37.79 13.93 18.12
CA SER A 253 38.76 12.84 17.99
C SER A 253 38.46 11.89 16.82
N ILE A 254 37.21 11.83 16.36
CA ILE A 254 36.73 10.93 15.32
C ILE A 254 36.14 11.73 14.16
N VAL A 255 36.40 11.23 12.94
CA VAL A 255 35.83 11.71 11.68
C VAL A 255 35.04 10.58 11.03
N ASP A 256 33.83 10.86 10.59
CA ASP A 256 32.98 9.90 9.87
C ASP A 256 32.43 10.49 8.56
N LEU A 257 32.98 10.01 7.43
CA LEU A 257 32.52 10.42 6.10
C LEU A 257 31.11 9.93 5.78
N SER A 258 30.61 8.89 6.46
CA SER A 258 29.25 8.37 6.28
C SER A 258 28.19 9.44 6.56
N ARG A 259 28.51 10.39 7.45
CA ARG A 259 27.64 11.51 7.86
C ARG A 259 27.30 12.47 6.72
N ILE A 260 28.21 12.63 5.76
CA ILE A 260 27.96 13.45 4.56
C ILE A 260 27.06 12.72 3.56
N ILE A 261 27.13 11.38 3.53
CA ILE A 261 26.31 10.54 2.65
C ILE A 261 24.89 10.38 3.20
N THR A 262 24.74 10.24 4.53
CA THR A 262 23.43 10.25 5.19
C THR A 262 22.75 11.61 5.00
N GLY A 263 21.53 11.63 4.46
CA GLY A 263 20.83 12.87 4.11
C GLY A 263 21.22 13.47 2.74
N SER A 264 22.12 12.83 1.99
CA SER A 264 22.58 13.35 0.69
C SER A 264 21.57 13.20 -0.46
N GLU A 265 20.46 12.51 -0.25
CA GLU A 265 19.43 12.23 -1.26
C GLU A 265 19.99 11.58 -2.53
N GLY A 266 21.04 10.77 -2.43
CA GLY A 266 21.67 10.11 -3.58
C GLY A 266 22.41 11.07 -4.51
N SER A 267 22.69 12.30 -4.04
CA SER A 267 23.43 13.29 -4.82
C SER A 267 24.95 13.12 -4.76
N LEU A 268 25.49 12.25 -3.90
CA LEU A 268 26.93 12.04 -3.77
C LEU A 268 27.36 10.65 -4.25
N ALA A 269 26.61 9.61 -3.90
CA ALA A 269 26.92 8.23 -4.24
C ALA A 269 25.66 7.35 -4.25
N PHE A 270 25.74 6.18 -4.89
CA PHE A 270 24.75 5.13 -4.73
C PHE A 270 25.09 4.29 -3.49
N VAL A 271 24.33 4.46 -2.41
CA VAL A 271 24.41 3.59 -1.23
C VAL A 271 23.93 2.19 -1.61
N CYS A 272 24.81 1.18 -1.47
CA CYS A 272 24.56 -0.20 -1.89
C CYS A 272 24.30 -1.12 -0.70
N GLU A 273 25.14 -1.03 0.33
CA GLU A 273 25.05 -1.82 1.56
C GLU A 273 25.26 -0.91 2.78
N ALA A 274 24.66 -1.28 3.91
CA ALA A 274 24.84 -0.58 5.17
C ALA A 274 25.09 -1.59 6.29
N LYS A 275 26.07 -1.28 7.14
CA LYS A 275 26.24 -1.91 8.46
C LYS A 275 25.59 -1.01 9.49
N LEU A 276 24.60 -1.53 10.21
CA LEU A 276 23.75 -0.79 11.15
C LEU A 276 23.90 -1.37 12.56
N ASN A 277 23.89 -0.53 13.58
CA ASN A 277 23.75 -1.00 14.95
C ASN A 277 22.29 -1.40 15.24
N LEU A 278 22.10 -2.22 16.26
CA LEU A 278 20.82 -2.77 16.69
C LEU A 278 20.48 -2.32 18.10
N THR A 279 19.20 -2.06 18.35
CA THR A 279 18.69 -1.70 19.67
C THR A 279 17.95 -2.90 20.27
N PRO A 280 18.18 -3.26 21.55
CA PRO A 280 17.38 -4.27 22.23
C PRO A 280 15.91 -3.87 22.32
N ILE A 281 14.99 -4.81 22.10
CA ILE A 281 13.55 -4.55 22.25
C ILE A 281 13.22 -4.44 23.74
N ALA A 282 12.65 -3.31 24.16
CA ALA A 282 12.14 -3.11 25.52
C ALA A 282 11.03 -4.13 25.85
N LYS A 283 11.08 -4.71 27.06
CA LYS A 283 10.15 -5.76 27.50
C LYS A 283 8.81 -5.23 27.99
N ALA A 284 8.80 -3.98 28.48
CA ALA A 284 7.61 -3.32 28.99
C ALA A 284 7.40 -1.97 28.30
N LYS A 285 6.13 -1.66 28.05
CA LYS A 285 5.68 -0.37 27.53
C LYS A 285 4.45 0.08 28.29
N THR A 286 4.36 1.37 28.54
CA THR A 286 3.13 2.00 29.06
C THR A 286 2.81 3.22 28.21
N LEU A 287 1.57 3.30 27.75
CA LEU A 287 1.06 4.39 26.93
C LEU A 287 -0.01 5.16 27.71
N ILE A 288 0.09 6.49 27.70
CA ILE A 288 -0.85 7.40 28.32
C ILE A 288 -1.46 8.27 27.21
N ASN A 289 -2.76 8.10 26.96
CA ASN A 289 -3.52 8.90 26.01
C ASN A 289 -4.15 10.10 26.74
N ILE A 290 -3.56 11.28 26.61
CA ILE A 290 -4.04 12.51 27.23
C ILE A 290 -5.01 13.21 26.28
N LYS A 291 -6.15 13.67 26.81
CA LYS A 291 -7.27 14.27 26.08
C LYS A 291 -7.32 15.76 26.39
N TYR A 292 -7.57 16.58 25.37
CA TYR A 292 -7.58 18.03 25.48
C TYR A 292 -8.88 18.64 24.95
N ASP A 293 -9.26 19.79 25.51
CA ASP A 293 -10.39 20.61 25.05
C ASP A 293 -10.11 21.37 23.75
N SER A 294 -8.83 21.49 23.37
CA SER A 294 -8.40 22.08 22.12
C SER A 294 -7.01 21.58 21.70
N PHE A 295 -6.70 21.71 20.41
CA PHE A 295 -5.36 21.40 19.92
C PHE A 295 -4.29 22.40 20.41
N ASP A 296 -4.65 23.66 20.67
CA ASP A 296 -3.72 24.65 21.25
C ASP A 296 -3.33 24.24 22.67
N SER A 297 -4.29 23.78 23.49
CA SER A 297 -4.05 23.21 24.82
C SER A 297 -3.07 22.03 24.76
N ALA A 298 -3.24 21.13 23.78
CA ALA A 298 -2.34 20.00 23.58
C ALA A 298 -0.90 20.43 23.26
N LEU A 299 -0.72 21.48 22.45
CA LEU A 299 0.58 22.03 22.09
C LEU A 299 1.22 22.83 23.23
N ARG A 300 0.46 23.64 23.96
CA ARG A 300 0.98 24.39 25.12
C ARG A 300 1.39 23.48 26.28
N HIS A 301 0.84 22.27 26.33
CA HIS A 301 1.25 21.24 27.28
C HIS A 301 2.60 20.58 26.91
N SER A 302 3.06 20.69 25.65
CA SER A 302 4.30 20.12 25.10
C SER A 302 5.51 20.20 26.03
N PRO A 303 5.92 21.40 26.52
CA PRO A 303 7.20 21.51 27.23
C PRO A 303 7.22 20.72 28.54
N ARG A 304 6.05 20.58 29.20
CA ARG A 304 5.92 19.76 30.41
C ARG A 304 6.02 18.26 30.09
N LEU A 305 5.46 17.82 28.98
CA LEU A 305 5.55 16.41 28.54
C LEU A 305 6.99 16.02 28.18
N VAL A 306 7.76 16.95 27.60
CA VAL A 306 9.20 16.73 27.37
C VAL A 306 9.96 16.60 28.70
N GLN A 307 9.65 17.44 29.69
CA GLN A 307 10.23 17.34 31.03
C GLN A 307 9.88 16.04 31.76
N ALA A 308 8.76 15.40 31.39
CA ALA A 308 8.34 14.11 31.93
C ALA A 308 9.22 12.92 31.45
N LYS A 309 10.24 13.16 30.61
CA LYS A 309 11.20 12.17 30.12
C LYS A 309 10.55 10.92 29.51
N ALA A 310 9.44 11.12 28.81
CA ALA A 310 8.80 10.08 28.03
C ALA A 310 9.72 9.63 26.88
N THR A 311 9.55 8.38 26.45
CA THR A 311 10.26 7.85 25.28
C THR A 311 9.79 8.52 23.98
N SER A 312 8.49 8.80 23.86
CA SER A 312 7.95 9.57 22.74
C SER A 312 6.65 10.28 23.10
N VAL A 313 6.39 11.42 22.45
CA VAL A 313 5.13 12.18 22.56
C VAL A 313 4.58 12.50 21.18
N GLU A 314 3.54 11.77 20.78
CA GLU A 314 2.84 11.98 19.50
C GLU A 314 1.58 12.81 19.69
N THR A 315 1.23 13.66 18.73
CA THR A 315 -0.02 14.45 18.76
C THR A 315 -0.88 14.26 17.51
N ILE A 316 -2.21 14.36 17.70
CA ILE A 316 -3.20 14.45 16.63
C ILE A 316 -4.23 15.56 16.92
N ASP A 317 -4.58 16.32 15.88
CA ASP A 317 -5.64 17.32 15.95
C ASP A 317 -7.05 16.71 15.89
N SER A 318 -8.07 17.53 16.15
CA SER A 318 -9.47 17.12 16.10
C SER A 318 -9.90 16.61 14.72
N LYS A 319 -9.34 17.12 13.62
CA LYS A 319 -9.71 16.70 12.26
C LYS A 319 -9.23 15.28 11.97
N VAL A 320 -7.97 14.97 12.26
CA VAL A 320 -7.38 13.63 12.12
C VAL A 320 -8.10 12.63 13.03
N LEU A 321 -8.38 13.04 14.27
CA LEU A 321 -9.14 12.23 15.22
C LEU A 321 -10.56 11.92 14.73
N ASN A 322 -11.28 12.92 14.22
CA ASN A 322 -12.64 12.74 13.71
C ASN A 322 -12.68 11.86 12.45
N LEU A 323 -11.66 11.93 11.59
CA LEU A 323 -11.50 10.99 10.48
C LEU A 323 -11.27 9.55 10.97
N ALA A 324 -10.44 9.38 12.00
CA ALA A 324 -10.22 8.07 12.61
C ALA A 324 -11.52 7.51 13.21
N LYS A 325 -12.31 8.33 13.93
CA LYS A 325 -13.63 7.97 14.50
C LYS A 325 -14.62 7.43 13.46
N GLN A 326 -14.49 7.82 12.19
CA GLN A 326 -15.34 7.37 11.08
C GLN A 326 -14.81 6.12 10.35
N ASP A 327 -13.56 5.72 10.61
CA ASP A 327 -12.95 4.53 10.01
C ASP A 327 -13.14 3.31 10.91
N ILE A 328 -13.13 2.12 10.29
CA ILE A 328 -13.30 0.85 10.99
C ILE A 328 -12.23 0.60 12.07
N VAL A 329 -11.07 1.24 11.96
CA VAL A 329 -10.01 1.16 12.97
C VAL A 329 -10.48 1.69 14.33
N TRP A 330 -11.45 2.62 14.37
CA TRP A 330 -11.97 3.17 15.63
C TRP A 330 -12.60 2.09 16.51
N GLN A 331 -13.29 1.12 15.92
CA GLN A 331 -13.92 0.02 16.65
C GLN A 331 -12.90 -0.82 17.45
N LEU A 332 -11.63 -0.80 17.03
CA LEU A 332 -10.53 -1.53 17.69
C LEU A 332 -9.88 -0.75 18.84
N VAL A 333 -10.15 0.55 18.96
CA VAL A 333 -9.47 1.44 19.92
C VAL A 333 -10.40 2.31 20.77
N SER A 334 -11.69 2.35 20.46
CA SER A 334 -12.67 3.24 21.10
C SER A 334 -12.80 3.04 22.62
N ASP A 335 -12.55 1.82 23.09
CA ASP A 335 -12.50 1.46 24.52
C ASP A 335 -11.32 2.12 25.25
N MET A 336 -10.23 2.41 24.53
CA MET A 336 -9.02 3.05 25.04
C MET A 336 -8.98 4.58 24.84
N LEU A 337 -9.97 5.15 24.16
CA LEU A 337 -10.12 6.59 23.86
C LEU A 337 -11.57 7.05 24.07
N GLN A 338 -12.10 6.82 25.27
CA GLN A 338 -13.48 7.16 25.63
C GLN A 338 -13.69 8.68 25.70
N ASP A 339 -14.85 9.17 25.30
CA ASP A 339 -15.19 10.58 25.49
C ASP A 339 -15.34 10.90 26.99
N VAL A 340 -15.18 12.17 27.37
CA VAL A 340 -15.31 12.66 28.75
C VAL A 340 -16.65 13.36 28.90
N ASP A 341 -17.44 12.99 29.90
CA ASP A 341 -18.76 13.56 30.14
C ASP A 341 -18.69 15.09 30.29
N GLY A 342 -19.49 15.81 29.48
CA GLY A 342 -19.57 17.27 29.52
C GLY A 342 -18.41 18.01 28.84
N ALA A 343 -17.48 17.32 28.17
CA ALA A 343 -16.36 17.92 27.43
C ALA A 343 -16.24 17.36 26.00
N VAL A 344 -15.72 18.17 25.08
CA VAL A 344 -15.40 17.73 23.71
C VAL A 344 -13.90 17.47 23.61
N MET A 345 -13.53 16.29 23.13
CA MET A 345 -12.13 15.91 22.91
C MET A 345 -11.66 16.41 21.53
N ASP A 346 -10.91 17.52 21.53
CA ASP A 346 -10.43 18.21 20.32
C ASP A 346 -8.90 18.15 20.13
N GLY A 347 -8.21 17.32 20.92
CA GLY A 347 -6.81 16.99 20.73
C GLY A 347 -6.40 15.80 21.59
N ILE A 348 -5.40 15.04 21.13
CA ILE A 348 -4.83 13.92 21.88
C ILE A 348 -3.31 13.96 21.79
N ASN A 349 -2.64 13.81 22.95
CA ASN A 349 -1.22 13.46 23.01
C ASN A 349 -1.08 12.02 23.50
N MET A 350 -0.32 11.21 22.77
CA MET A 350 0.00 9.82 23.11
C MET A 350 1.43 9.78 23.66
N VAL A 351 1.56 9.56 24.96
CA VAL A 351 2.84 9.58 25.69
C VAL A 351 3.28 8.15 26.01
N GLU A 352 4.42 7.72 25.47
CA GLU A 352 4.95 6.37 25.67
C GLU A 352 6.16 6.35 26.59
N TYR A 353 6.17 5.40 27.51
CA TYR A 353 7.34 5.00 28.30
C TYR A 353 7.74 3.57 27.96
N ASN A 354 9.02 3.35 27.71
CA ASN A 354 9.61 2.03 27.47
C ASN A 354 10.61 1.66 28.57
N GLY A 355 10.61 0.41 29.02
CA GLY A 355 11.49 -0.08 30.07
C GLY A 355 11.60 -1.61 30.14
N GLU A 356 12.29 -2.11 31.16
CA GLU A 356 12.50 -3.54 31.38
C GLU A 356 11.31 -4.24 32.05
N SER A 357 10.52 -3.53 32.86
CA SER A 357 9.32 -4.05 33.50
C SER A 357 8.29 -2.93 33.69
N VAL A 358 7.01 -3.31 33.82
CA VAL A 358 5.92 -2.34 34.06
C VAL A 358 6.09 -1.69 35.43
N GLU A 359 6.57 -2.45 36.42
CA GLU A 359 6.88 -1.97 37.76
C GLU A 359 7.99 -0.92 37.74
N GLY A 360 9.00 -1.09 36.87
CA GLY A 360 10.08 -0.12 36.68
C GLY A 360 9.62 1.19 36.07
N LEU A 361 8.50 1.19 35.35
CA LEU A 361 7.87 2.39 34.77
C LEU A 361 6.87 3.06 35.72
N ALA A 362 6.45 2.37 36.78
CA ALA A 362 5.32 2.78 37.61
C ALA A 362 5.52 4.16 38.26
N GLU A 363 6.74 4.47 38.72
CA GLU A 363 7.04 5.77 39.33
C GLU A 363 6.89 6.93 38.34
N GLN A 364 7.44 6.79 37.13
CA GLN A 364 7.35 7.82 36.07
C GLN A 364 5.91 8.02 35.61
N VAL A 365 5.19 6.92 35.39
CA VAL A 365 3.78 6.94 34.98
C VAL A 365 2.92 7.57 36.08
N SER A 366 3.12 7.19 37.34
CA SER A 366 2.40 7.76 38.49
C SER A 366 2.66 9.26 38.64
N ALA A 367 3.93 9.68 38.51
CA ALA A 367 4.30 11.09 38.58
C ALA A 367 3.58 11.93 37.50
N LEU A 368 3.53 11.45 36.25
CA LEU A 368 2.81 12.14 35.20
C LEU A 368 1.29 12.16 35.48
N CYS A 369 0.69 11.04 35.89
CA CYS A 369 -0.73 10.97 36.24
C CYS A 369 -1.12 11.99 37.33
N VAL A 370 -0.31 12.13 38.39
CA VAL A 370 -0.55 13.11 39.46
C VAL A 370 -0.55 14.55 38.92
N GLU A 371 0.34 14.87 37.98
CA GLU A 371 0.34 16.19 37.34
C GLU A 371 -0.87 16.37 36.43
N LEU A 372 -1.27 15.34 35.68
CA LEU A 372 -2.48 15.37 34.84
C LEU A 372 -3.75 15.60 35.67
N ASP A 373 -3.87 14.98 36.85
CA ASP A 373 -4.97 15.20 37.78
C ASP A 373 -5.05 16.65 38.26
N LYS A 374 -3.88 17.26 38.55
CA LYS A 374 -3.81 18.70 38.89
C LYS A 374 -4.22 19.57 37.71
N ASP A 375 -3.79 19.23 36.49
CA ASP A 375 -4.12 19.98 35.29
C ASP A 375 -5.63 19.93 34.97
N ILE A 376 -6.27 18.78 35.17
CA ILE A 376 -7.73 18.63 35.07
C ILE A 376 -8.43 19.49 36.14
N ALA A 377 -7.98 19.40 37.40
CA ALA A 377 -8.57 20.18 38.50
C ALA A 377 -8.43 21.70 38.29
N ASN A 378 -7.30 22.13 37.74
CA ASN A 378 -6.99 23.53 37.47
C ASN A 378 -7.53 24.02 36.11
N LYS A 379 -8.15 23.14 35.31
CA LYS A 379 -8.70 23.44 33.98
C LYS A 379 -7.67 24.07 33.04
N THR A 380 -6.48 23.49 32.96
CA THR A 380 -5.40 23.96 32.08
C THR A 380 -5.56 23.53 30.61
N GLY A 381 -6.70 22.91 30.27
CA GLY A 381 -7.05 22.39 28.94
C GLY A 381 -6.95 20.87 28.83
N VAL A 382 -6.35 20.19 29.80
CA VAL A 382 -6.44 18.73 29.94
C VAL A 382 -7.83 18.37 30.48
N ILE A 383 -8.55 17.50 29.77
CA ILE A 383 -9.92 17.10 30.15
C ILE A 383 -9.99 15.67 30.68
N GLY A 384 -8.95 14.86 30.46
CA GLY A 384 -8.88 13.48 30.94
C GLY A 384 -7.72 12.71 30.32
N TYR A 385 -7.48 11.49 30.79
CA TYR A 385 -6.49 10.60 30.20
C TYR A 385 -6.85 9.11 30.41
N GLN A 386 -6.22 8.21 29.64
CA GLN A 386 -6.31 6.76 29.83
C GLN A 386 -4.92 6.13 29.73
N VAL A 387 -4.67 5.10 30.55
CA VAL A 387 -3.38 4.40 30.64
C VAL A 387 -3.55 2.96 30.22
N THR A 388 -2.62 2.43 29.43
CA THR A 388 -2.55 1.00 29.10
C THR A 388 -1.10 0.53 29.04
N SER A 389 -0.85 -0.66 29.58
CA SER A 389 0.43 -1.39 29.47
C SER A 389 0.28 -2.69 28.67
N ASP A 390 -0.90 -2.93 28.09
CA ASP A 390 -1.12 -4.09 27.21
C ASP A 390 -0.51 -3.83 25.82
N LEU A 391 0.50 -4.61 25.46
CA LEU A 391 1.25 -4.42 24.21
C LEU A 391 0.36 -4.54 22.97
N ALA A 392 -0.65 -5.42 23.00
CA ALA A 392 -1.58 -5.59 21.88
C ALA A 392 -2.44 -4.34 21.69
N SER A 393 -2.96 -3.78 22.78
CA SER A 393 -3.69 -2.52 22.84
C SER A 393 -2.87 -1.33 22.36
N ILE A 394 -1.62 -1.19 22.83
CA ILE A 394 -0.68 -0.16 22.37
C ILE A 394 -0.45 -0.28 20.86
N GLY A 395 -0.24 -1.50 20.36
CA GLY A 395 -0.09 -1.75 18.93
C GLY A 395 -1.30 -1.30 18.10
N LYS A 396 -2.54 -1.53 18.59
CA LYS A 396 -3.76 -1.06 17.91
C LYS A 396 -3.85 0.47 17.88
N LEU A 397 -3.51 1.15 18.97
CA LEU A 397 -3.51 2.62 19.05
C LEU A 397 -2.52 3.26 18.08
N TYR A 398 -1.29 2.73 17.99
CA TYR A 398 -0.34 3.19 16.96
C TYR A 398 -0.76 2.82 15.55
N GLY A 399 -1.40 1.67 15.37
CA GLY A 399 -2.04 1.29 14.11
C GLY A 399 -3.05 2.34 13.66
N MET A 400 -3.89 2.84 14.57
CA MET A 400 -4.81 3.94 14.32
C MET A 400 -4.06 5.23 13.95
N ARG A 401 -3.08 5.64 14.76
CA ARG A 401 -2.28 6.86 14.51
C ARG A 401 -1.61 6.85 13.13
N LYS A 402 -0.99 5.74 12.73
CA LYS A 402 -0.34 5.56 11.42
C LYS A 402 -1.37 5.58 10.29
N LYS A 403 -2.54 4.98 10.48
CA LYS A 403 -3.62 4.92 9.47
C LYS A 403 -4.34 6.26 9.29
N ALA A 404 -4.58 7.01 10.37
CA ALA A 404 -5.35 8.25 10.36
C ALA A 404 -4.74 9.32 9.45
N VAL A 405 -3.41 9.40 9.38
CA VAL A 405 -2.70 10.30 8.45
C VAL A 405 -3.01 9.96 6.99
N GLY A 406 -3.14 8.68 6.65
CA GLY A 406 -3.53 8.24 5.32
C GLY A 406 -4.95 8.67 4.95
N LEU A 407 -5.85 8.72 5.94
CA LEU A 407 -7.27 9.09 5.75
C LEU A 407 -7.45 10.56 5.36
N LEU A 408 -6.52 11.46 5.73
CA LEU A 408 -6.54 12.85 5.28
C LEU A 408 -6.63 12.96 3.75
N GLY A 409 -5.96 12.06 3.03
CA GLY A 409 -6.01 12.03 1.56
C GLY A 409 -7.35 11.59 0.97
N ASN A 410 -8.25 11.03 1.77
CA ASN A 410 -9.59 10.58 1.37
C ASN A 410 -10.70 11.59 1.72
N THR A 411 -10.33 12.84 2.02
CA THR A 411 -11.28 13.93 2.25
C THR A 411 -12.13 14.16 0.99
N LYS A 412 -13.44 14.37 1.17
CA LYS A 412 -14.38 14.66 0.08
C LYS A 412 -14.07 16.01 -0.58
N GLY A 413 -14.39 16.15 -1.86
CA GLY A 413 -14.15 17.35 -2.65
C GLY A 413 -12.86 17.28 -3.49
N SER A 414 -12.65 18.31 -4.32
CA SER A 414 -11.48 18.41 -5.20
C SER A 414 -10.23 18.92 -4.50
N GLN A 415 -10.39 19.75 -3.45
CA GLN A 415 -9.30 20.15 -2.58
C GLN A 415 -8.87 18.97 -1.69
N LYS A 416 -7.62 18.55 -1.83
CA LYS A 416 -7.05 17.43 -1.07
C LYS A 416 -5.90 17.94 -0.19
N PRO A 417 -5.75 17.49 1.06
CA PRO A 417 -4.57 17.79 1.88
C PRO A 417 -3.27 17.33 1.22
N LEU A 418 -2.31 18.24 1.05
CA LEU A 418 -1.05 18.01 0.33
C LEU A 418 0.19 18.15 1.23
N ALA A 419 1.22 17.37 0.92
CA ALA A 419 2.52 17.42 1.55
C ALA A 419 3.44 18.43 0.83
N PHE A 420 3.36 19.72 1.19
CA PHE A 420 4.28 20.75 0.68
C PHE A 420 4.70 21.78 1.74
N ALA A 421 3.85 22.03 2.74
CA ALA A 421 4.09 22.93 3.86
C ALA A 421 4.32 22.17 5.19
N GLU A 422 4.79 20.91 5.11
CA GLU A 422 5.05 20.06 6.28
C GLU A 422 6.56 19.95 6.61
N ASP A 423 6.87 19.33 7.77
CA ASP A 423 8.23 19.01 8.21
C ASP A 423 9.06 20.22 8.67
N THR A 424 8.37 21.22 9.23
CA THR A 424 9.02 22.36 9.87
C THR A 424 9.39 22.00 11.31
N ALA A 425 10.66 22.21 11.65
CA ALA A 425 11.21 21.98 12.98
C ALA A 425 11.53 23.33 13.63
N VAL A 426 10.96 23.62 14.79
CA VAL A 426 11.26 24.82 15.60
C VAL A 426 11.63 24.40 17.03
N PRO A 427 12.35 25.22 17.79
CA PRO A 427 12.59 24.94 19.21
C PRO A 427 11.26 24.64 19.94
N PRO A 428 11.15 23.54 20.73
CA PRO A 428 9.89 23.13 21.35
C PRO A 428 9.20 24.22 22.18
N GLU A 429 9.98 25.10 22.81
CA GLU A 429 9.51 26.27 23.56
C GLU A 429 8.75 27.29 22.70
N ASN A 430 9.02 27.33 21.40
CA ASN A 430 8.40 28.22 20.43
C ASN A 430 7.26 27.55 19.64
N LEU A 431 7.07 26.24 19.78
CA LEU A 431 6.18 25.45 18.93
C LEU A 431 4.73 25.93 18.98
N ALA A 432 4.20 26.22 20.17
CA ALA A 432 2.81 26.64 20.31
C ALA A 432 2.53 27.96 19.57
N ASP A 433 3.37 28.98 19.77
CA ASP A 433 3.19 30.30 19.17
C ASP A 433 3.45 30.27 17.65
N TYR A 434 4.44 29.49 17.20
CA TYR A 434 4.65 29.20 15.78
C TYR A 434 3.39 28.62 15.12
N ILE A 435 2.74 27.65 15.76
CA ILE A 435 1.52 27.04 15.21
C ILE A 435 0.33 27.98 15.22
N VAL A 436 0.20 28.85 16.23
CA VAL A 436 -0.85 29.89 16.22
C VAL A 436 -0.70 30.79 15.00
N GLU A 437 0.50 31.31 14.73
CA GLU A 437 0.74 32.14 13.54
C GLU A 437 0.62 31.36 12.23
N PHE A 438 1.06 30.09 12.20
CA PHE A 438 0.92 29.26 11.00
C PHE A 438 -0.57 29.01 10.69
N ARG A 439 -1.40 28.77 11.71
CA ARG A 439 -2.85 28.66 11.53
C ARG A 439 -3.45 29.95 11.01
N GLN A 440 -3.09 31.10 11.58
CA GLN A 440 -3.53 32.41 11.10
C GLN A 440 -3.15 32.65 9.64
N LEU A 441 -1.93 32.27 9.23
CA LEU A 441 -1.48 32.32 7.84
C LEU A 441 -2.42 31.49 6.96
N LEU A 442 -2.64 30.21 7.27
CA LEU A 442 -3.51 29.34 6.46
C LEU A 442 -4.98 29.79 6.45
N ASP A 443 -5.47 30.26 7.60
CA ASP A 443 -6.84 30.77 7.76
C ASP A 443 -7.05 32.07 6.97
N SER A 444 -6.02 32.93 6.85
CA SER A 444 -6.09 34.16 6.04
C SER A 444 -6.27 33.88 4.54
N HIS A 445 -5.85 32.70 4.09
CA HIS A 445 -6.06 32.19 2.73
C HIS A 445 -7.31 31.30 2.61
N GLY A 446 -8.09 31.15 3.69
CA GLY A 446 -9.32 30.33 3.71
C GLY A 446 -9.08 28.82 3.55
N LEU A 447 -7.87 28.32 3.86
CA LEU A 447 -7.50 26.94 3.61
C LEU A 447 -7.97 25.99 4.72
N HIS A 448 -8.42 24.80 4.33
CA HIS A 448 -8.59 23.69 5.26
C HIS A 448 -7.28 22.90 5.37
N TYR A 449 -6.89 22.51 6.58
CA TYR A 449 -5.66 21.74 6.83
C TYR A 449 -5.84 20.70 7.93
N GLY A 450 -5.02 19.66 7.93
CA GLY A 450 -4.85 18.74 9.07
C GLY A 450 -3.44 18.83 9.64
N MET A 451 -3.31 18.67 10.96
CA MET A 451 -2.06 18.78 11.71
C MET A 451 -1.79 17.54 12.58
N PHE A 452 -0.55 17.06 12.56
CA PHE A 452 -0.07 15.94 13.39
C PHE A 452 1.45 16.01 13.49
N GLY A 453 2.07 15.34 14.47
CA GLY A 453 3.53 15.29 14.53
C GLY A 453 4.10 14.86 15.87
N HIS A 454 5.37 15.23 16.03
CA HIS A 454 6.27 14.81 17.09
C HIS A 454 6.58 16.02 17.96
N VAL A 455 5.72 16.20 18.96
CA VAL A 455 5.73 17.38 19.81
C VAL A 455 7.01 17.47 20.62
N ASP A 456 7.52 16.32 21.05
CA ASP A 456 8.79 16.16 21.75
C ASP A 456 10.01 16.63 20.95
N ALA A 457 9.95 16.53 19.62
CA ALA A 457 11.03 16.93 18.72
C ALA A 457 10.87 18.34 18.13
N GLY A 458 9.81 19.07 18.47
CA GLY A 458 9.51 20.38 17.89
C GLY A 458 9.11 20.32 16.40
N VAL A 459 8.65 19.15 15.92
CA VAL A 459 8.31 18.93 14.50
C VAL A 459 6.81 18.71 14.35
N LEU A 460 6.18 19.52 13.48
CA LEU A 460 4.80 19.34 13.08
C LEU A 460 4.67 19.16 11.56
N HIS A 461 3.74 18.30 11.17
CA HIS A 461 3.33 18.10 9.79
C HIS A 461 1.99 18.78 9.57
N VAL A 462 1.99 19.76 8.66
CA VAL A 462 0.81 20.54 8.30
C VAL A 462 0.50 20.29 6.84
N ARG A 463 -0.74 19.87 6.56
CA ARG A 463 -1.19 19.56 5.19
C ARG A 463 -2.36 20.44 4.76
N PRO A 464 -2.10 21.61 4.17
CA PRO A 464 -3.14 22.44 3.55
C PRO A 464 -3.80 21.70 2.39
N ALA A 465 -5.11 21.88 2.23
CA ALA A 465 -5.91 21.30 1.18
C ALA A 465 -6.00 22.26 -0.01
N LEU A 466 -5.53 21.81 -1.16
CA LEU A 466 -5.58 22.54 -2.43
C LEU A 466 -6.08 21.62 -3.54
N ASP A 467 -6.70 22.20 -4.57
CA ASP A 467 -6.99 21.51 -5.82
C ASP A 467 -5.85 21.76 -6.81
N MET A 468 -4.95 20.79 -6.97
CA MET A 468 -3.83 20.93 -7.91
C MET A 468 -4.26 20.87 -9.39
N CYS A 469 -5.54 20.64 -9.71
CA CYS A 469 -6.03 20.82 -11.07
C CYS A 469 -6.41 22.28 -11.37
N ASP A 470 -6.60 23.10 -10.33
CA ASP A 470 -6.89 24.53 -10.43
C ASP A 470 -5.58 25.33 -10.56
N PRO A 471 -5.35 26.03 -11.68
CA PRO A 471 -4.13 26.83 -11.88
C PRO A 471 -3.93 27.93 -10.83
N GLU A 472 -5.01 28.52 -10.28
CA GLU A 472 -4.88 29.59 -9.29
C GLU A 472 -4.40 29.03 -7.94
N GLN A 473 -4.93 27.89 -7.52
CA GLN A 473 -4.48 27.21 -6.30
C GLN A 473 -3.07 26.61 -6.44
N GLU A 474 -2.64 26.26 -7.66
CA GLU A 474 -1.24 25.88 -7.91
C GLU A 474 -0.28 27.06 -7.68
N LEU A 475 -0.67 28.30 -8.03
CA LEU A 475 0.13 29.50 -7.72
C LEU A 475 0.15 29.78 -6.22
N LEU A 476 -0.99 29.60 -5.54
CA LEU A 476 -1.09 29.76 -4.09
C LEU A 476 -0.11 28.83 -3.34
N LEU A 477 0.16 27.63 -3.85
CA LEU A 477 1.14 26.72 -3.26
C LEU A 477 2.52 27.36 -3.10
N ARG A 478 2.98 28.11 -4.11
CA ARG A 478 4.26 28.84 -4.09
C ARG A 478 4.25 29.91 -3.01
N GLU A 479 3.22 30.74 -3.01
CA GLU A 479 3.06 31.83 -2.05
C GLU A 479 3.07 31.32 -0.60
N ILE A 480 2.27 30.28 -0.30
CA ILE A 480 2.26 29.65 1.02
C ILE A 480 3.62 29.07 1.37
N SER A 481 4.32 28.46 0.42
CA SER A 481 5.67 27.91 0.67
C SER A 481 6.65 29.00 1.09
N ASP A 482 6.69 30.12 0.36
CA ASP A 482 7.56 31.27 0.67
C ASP A 482 7.21 31.87 2.06
N GLN A 483 5.92 32.02 2.38
CA GLN A 483 5.48 32.54 3.68
C GLN A 483 5.82 31.60 4.84
N VAL A 484 5.70 30.28 4.65
CA VAL A 484 6.06 29.28 5.66
C VAL A 484 7.57 29.22 5.88
N VAL A 485 8.39 29.42 4.82
CA VAL A 485 9.85 29.57 4.95
C VAL A 485 10.18 30.75 5.86
N ALA A 486 9.61 31.92 5.57
CA ALA A 486 9.84 33.13 6.36
C ALA A 486 9.37 32.96 7.82
N LEU A 487 8.21 32.33 8.03
CA LEU A 487 7.68 32.06 9.36
C LEU A 487 8.56 31.10 10.16
N THR A 488 9.05 30.03 9.52
CA THR A 488 9.95 29.06 10.16
C THR A 488 11.26 29.74 10.57
N ALA A 489 11.83 30.58 9.70
CA ALA A 489 13.03 31.35 9.98
C ALA A 489 12.83 32.34 11.15
N LYS A 490 11.68 33.03 11.21
CA LYS A 490 11.31 33.94 12.32
C LYS A 490 11.42 33.27 13.69
N TYR A 491 11.06 31.99 13.77
CA TYR A 491 11.09 31.21 15.02
C TYR A 491 12.38 30.42 15.23
N GLY A 492 13.43 30.69 14.43
CA GLY A 492 14.74 30.03 14.55
C GLY A 492 14.73 28.55 14.15
N GLY A 493 13.79 28.16 13.28
CA GLY A 493 13.59 26.77 12.86
C GLY A 493 14.28 26.39 11.55
N LEU A 494 14.00 25.16 11.09
CA LEU A 494 14.43 24.56 9.83
C LEU A 494 13.24 23.99 9.07
N MET A 495 13.31 24.05 7.73
CA MET A 495 12.24 23.55 6.84
C MET A 495 12.23 22.02 6.63
N TRP A 496 13.28 21.32 7.06
CA TRP A 496 13.48 19.89 6.80
C TRP A 496 14.00 19.18 8.05
N GLY A 497 13.08 18.74 8.90
CA GLY A 497 13.39 17.98 10.11
C GLY A 497 13.73 16.52 9.83
N GLU A 498 12.96 15.86 8.96
CA GLU A 498 13.08 14.41 8.69
C GLU A 498 12.75 13.94 7.27
N HIS A 499 12.05 14.72 6.45
CA HIS A 499 11.58 14.29 5.15
C HIS A 499 12.59 14.54 4.02
N GLY A 500 13.64 15.34 4.24
CA GLY A 500 14.57 15.77 3.19
C GLY A 500 14.07 16.97 2.38
N LYS A 501 14.95 17.54 1.56
CA LYS A 501 14.75 18.77 0.76
C LYS A 501 13.99 18.53 -0.54
N GLY A 502 14.45 17.64 -1.41
CA GLY A 502 13.84 17.40 -2.72
C GLY A 502 13.63 18.71 -3.53
N TYR A 503 12.43 18.91 -4.09
CA TYR A 503 12.06 20.13 -4.85
C TYR A 503 12.02 21.42 -4.01
N ARG A 504 12.11 21.33 -2.68
CA ARG A 504 12.22 22.51 -1.80
C ARG A 504 13.66 23.00 -1.66
N SER A 505 14.61 22.45 -2.41
CA SER A 505 16.04 22.78 -2.34
C SER A 505 16.37 24.24 -2.64
N GLU A 506 15.53 24.94 -3.41
CA GLU A 506 15.74 26.36 -3.72
C GLU A 506 15.85 27.26 -2.48
N TYR A 507 15.27 26.86 -1.34
CA TYR A 507 15.38 27.58 -0.07
C TYR A 507 16.69 27.30 0.69
N GLY A 508 17.46 26.29 0.26
CA GLY A 508 18.74 25.88 0.87
C GLY A 508 19.74 27.02 1.10
N PRO A 509 20.04 27.87 0.11
CA PRO A 509 21.01 28.95 0.26
C PRO A 509 20.74 29.89 1.44
N GLU A 510 19.48 30.23 1.71
CA GLU A 510 19.10 31.16 2.78
C GLU A 510 19.34 30.55 4.18
N PHE A 511 18.95 29.28 4.37
CA PHE A 511 19.13 28.57 5.64
C PHE A 511 20.60 28.29 5.97
N PHE A 512 21.46 28.08 4.98
CA PHE A 512 22.90 27.84 5.21
C PHE A 512 23.71 29.14 5.22
N GLY A 513 23.25 30.19 4.53
CA GLY A 513 24.05 31.36 4.22
C GLY A 513 25.10 31.07 3.14
N GLU A 514 25.65 32.14 2.56
CA GLU A 514 26.52 32.06 1.38
C GLU A 514 27.76 31.17 1.59
N THR A 515 28.42 31.29 2.75
CA THR A 515 29.64 30.55 3.06
C THR A 515 29.40 29.05 3.20
N LEU A 516 28.49 28.63 4.09
CA LEU A 516 28.26 27.19 4.32
C LEU A 516 27.59 26.55 3.10
N PHE A 517 26.71 27.26 2.40
CA PHE A 517 26.14 26.74 1.15
C PHE A 517 27.23 26.53 0.10
N THR A 518 28.19 27.44 -0.01
CA THR A 518 29.37 27.27 -0.88
C THR A 518 30.18 26.03 -0.51
N GLU A 519 30.37 25.73 0.78
CA GLU A 519 31.07 24.51 1.21
C GLU A 519 30.30 23.24 0.80
N LEU A 520 28.97 23.22 0.87
CA LEU A 520 28.17 22.11 0.31
C LEU A 520 28.49 21.91 -1.18
N ARG A 521 28.56 23.00 -1.94
CA ARG A 521 28.84 22.95 -3.38
C ARG A 521 30.24 22.43 -3.69
N LYS A 522 31.22 22.70 -2.82
CA LYS A 522 32.59 22.17 -2.96
C LYS A 522 32.65 20.68 -2.65
N ILE A 523 31.95 20.22 -1.60
CA ILE A 523 31.77 18.79 -1.32
C ILE A 523 31.12 18.10 -2.53
N LYS A 524 30.01 18.64 -3.04
CA LYS A 524 29.33 18.12 -4.23
C LYS A 524 30.25 18.06 -5.44
N ALA A 525 31.09 19.08 -5.67
CA ALA A 525 32.04 19.09 -6.77
C ALA A 525 33.12 18.00 -6.65
N ALA A 526 33.54 17.65 -5.43
CA ALA A 526 34.51 16.59 -5.20
C ALA A 526 33.94 15.20 -5.51
N PHE A 527 32.67 14.95 -5.15
CA PHE A 527 31.98 13.68 -5.43
C PHE A 527 31.48 13.55 -6.88
N ASP A 528 30.95 14.64 -7.45
CA ASP A 528 30.23 14.63 -8.71
C ASP A 528 30.40 15.98 -9.46
N PRO A 529 31.57 16.20 -10.09
CA PRO A 529 31.91 17.48 -10.72
C PRO A 529 30.99 17.85 -11.89
N LEU A 530 30.42 16.85 -12.57
CA LEU A 530 29.52 17.04 -13.72
C LEU A 530 28.03 17.08 -13.33
N ASN A 531 27.73 17.09 -12.02
CA ASN A 531 26.37 17.14 -11.48
C ASN A 531 25.45 16.06 -12.08
N LYS A 532 25.93 14.81 -12.17
CA LYS A 532 25.20 13.68 -12.75
C LYS A 532 24.30 12.98 -11.73
N MET A 533 24.66 13.03 -10.45
CA MET A 533 23.97 12.35 -9.35
C MET A 533 22.92 13.28 -8.71
N ASN A 534 21.65 12.91 -8.90
CA ASN A 534 20.45 13.59 -8.43
C ASN A 534 20.54 15.14 -8.46
N PRO A 535 20.72 15.73 -9.66
CA PRO A 535 21.10 17.13 -9.80
C PRO A 535 20.09 18.08 -9.16
N GLY A 536 20.62 19.05 -8.40
CA GLY A 536 19.85 20.16 -7.84
C GLY A 536 19.06 19.86 -6.56
N LYS A 537 19.04 18.61 -6.06
CA LYS A 537 18.27 18.20 -4.86
C LYS A 537 18.88 18.54 -3.50
N ILE A 538 20.15 18.94 -3.45
CA ILE A 538 20.78 19.45 -2.22
C ILE A 538 21.54 20.73 -2.54
N CYS A 539 22.47 20.62 -3.49
CA CYS A 539 23.22 21.74 -4.06
C CYS A 539 23.74 21.37 -5.45
N THR A 540 24.36 22.32 -6.15
CA THR A 540 25.08 22.10 -7.41
C THR A 540 26.59 22.26 -7.20
N PRO A 541 27.46 21.63 -7.99
CA PRO A 541 28.92 21.80 -7.86
C PRO A 541 29.37 23.27 -7.85
N TYR A 542 30.47 23.57 -7.14
CA TYR A 542 30.99 24.94 -6.86
C TYR A 542 31.21 25.84 -8.10
N HIS A 543 31.32 25.25 -9.30
CA HIS A 543 31.45 25.98 -10.57
C HIS A 543 30.38 25.63 -11.61
N SER A 544 29.36 24.84 -11.23
CA SER A 544 28.25 24.53 -12.13
C SER A 544 27.32 25.72 -12.29
N THR A 545 26.79 25.88 -13.50
CA THR A 545 25.71 26.82 -13.87
C THR A 545 24.32 26.19 -13.78
N ASP A 546 24.25 24.91 -13.38
CA ASP A 546 22.98 24.23 -13.15
C ASP A 546 22.20 24.90 -12.02
N LYS A 547 20.87 24.79 -12.09
CA LYS A 547 19.96 25.34 -11.09
C LYS A 547 19.56 24.27 -10.07
N LEU A 548 19.21 24.73 -8.87
CA LEU A 548 18.47 23.90 -7.92
C LEU A 548 17.08 23.61 -8.49
N VAL A 549 16.52 22.49 -8.09
CA VAL A 549 15.11 22.20 -8.37
C VAL A 549 14.21 23.16 -7.59
N SER A 550 13.01 23.38 -8.10
CA SER A 550 12.09 24.39 -7.55
C SER A 550 10.74 23.80 -7.19
N VAL A 551 10.07 24.40 -6.21
CA VAL A 551 8.67 24.13 -5.92
C VAL A 551 7.76 24.46 -7.10
N ASP A 552 8.23 25.23 -8.08
CA ASP A 552 7.52 25.54 -9.32
C ASP A 552 7.59 24.44 -10.38
N ASP A 553 8.40 23.40 -10.17
CA ASP A 553 8.47 22.27 -11.12
C ASP A 553 7.13 21.57 -11.31
N LYS A 554 7.02 20.82 -12.42
CA LYS A 554 5.75 20.22 -12.87
C LYS A 554 5.15 19.29 -11.82
N LYS A 555 3.93 19.64 -11.41
CA LYS A 555 3.09 18.81 -10.52
C LYS A 555 2.25 17.83 -11.31
N ARG A 556 1.81 16.76 -10.65
CA ARG A 556 0.84 15.80 -11.21
C ARG A 556 -0.44 16.48 -11.69
N GLY A 557 -0.90 17.50 -10.94
CA GLY A 557 -2.09 18.28 -11.26
C GLY A 557 -2.04 19.01 -12.61
N PHE A 558 -0.85 19.34 -13.12
CA PHE A 558 -0.66 19.89 -14.47
C PHE A 558 -1.12 18.91 -15.57
N TYR A 559 -0.86 17.61 -15.37
CA TYR A 559 -1.30 16.56 -16.29
C TYR A 559 -2.77 16.20 -16.06
N ASP A 560 -3.17 16.05 -14.80
CA ASP A 560 -4.54 15.62 -14.45
C ASP A 560 -5.61 16.66 -14.87
N ARG A 561 -5.31 17.97 -14.88
CA ARG A 561 -6.26 19.01 -15.33
C ARG A 561 -6.58 18.97 -16.83
N GLN A 562 -5.78 18.26 -17.63
CA GLN A 562 -6.05 18.06 -19.06
C GLN A 562 -7.15 17.03 -19.30
N ILE A 563 -7.57 16.29 -18.27
CA ILE A 563 -8.69 15.35 -18.33
C ILE A 563 -9.98 16.13 -17.98
N PRO A 564 -11.05 16.06 -18.81
CA PRO A 564 -12.32 16.74 -18.53
C PRO A 564 -12.88 16.38 -17.15
N VAL A 565 -13.46 17.35 -16.45
CA VAL A 565 -14.00 17.17 -15.08
C VAL A 565 -15.01 16.03 -15.00
N THR A 566 -15.93 15.93 -15.97
CA THR A 566 -16.92 14.84 -16.04
C THR A 566 -16.29 13.45 -16.13
N VAL A 567 -15.16 13.33 -16.84
CA VAL A 567 -14.39 12.09 -16.93
C VAL A 567 -13.69 11.81 -15.61
N LYS A 568 -13.12 12.84 -14.95
CA LYS A 568 -12.47 12.69 -13.65
C LYS A 568 -13.45 12.20 -12.58
N ASP A 569 -14.64 12.79 -12.52
CA ASP A 569 -15.70 12.40 -11.59
C ASP A 569 -16.18 10.97 -11.84
N SER A 570 -16.28 10.56 -13.11
CA SER A 570 -16.68 9.20 -13.48
C SER A 570 -15.61 8.16 -13.16
N PHE A 571 -14.32 8.51 -13.22
CA PHE A 571 -13.17 7.62 -12.97
C PHE A 571 -12.44 7.95 -11.66
N SER A 572 -13.15 8.50 -10.66
CA SER A 572 -12.59 8.87 -9.35
C SER A 572 -11.82 7.73 -8.68
N SER A 573 -12.26 6.47 -8.88
CA SER A 573 -11.58 5.25 -8.43
C SER A 573 -10.11 5.13 -8.85
N ALA A 574 -9.68 5.77 -9.94
CA ALA A 574 -8.29 5.90 -10.37
C ALA A 574 -7.68 7.27 -10.01
N LEU A 575 -8.46 8.34 -10.15
CA LEU A 575 -8.00 9.75 -10.01
C LEU A 575 -7.83 10.23 -8.57
N ASP A 576 -8.39 9.53 -7.59
CA ASP A 576 -8.18 9.88 -6.18
C ASP A 576 -6.83 9.39 -5.62
N CYS A 577 -6.18 8.41 -6.25
CA CYS A 577 -4.86 7.90 -5.82
C CYS A 577 -3.81 9.03 -5.62
N ASN A 578 -3.50 9.36 -4.36
CA ASN A 578 -2.54 10.41 -4.05
C ASN A 578 -1.07 9.97 -4.21
N GLY A 579 -0.79 8.68 -4.38
CA GLY A 579 0.57 8.16 -4.58
C GLY A 579 1.30 7.72 -3.31
N ASN A 580 0.59 7.57 -2.17
CA ASN A 580 1.17 7.13 -0.88
C ASN A 580 1.95 5.81 -0.92
N GLY A 581 1.68 4.97 -1.91
CA GLY A 581 2.44 3.75 -2.16
C GLY A 581 2.22 2.63 -1.14
N LEU A 582 1.20 2.67 -0.27
CA LEU A 582 0.90 1.59 0.69
C LEU A 582 0.79 0.21 0.01
N CYS A 583 0.42 0.21 -1.27
CA CYS A 583 0.39 -0.99 -2.09
C CYS A 583 1.75 -1.63 -2.42
N PHE A 584 2.86 -0.99 -2.07
CA PHE A 584 4.21 -1.56 -2.13
C PHE A 584 4.59 -2.32 -0.86
N ASN A 585 3.61 -2.59 0.03
CA ASN A 585 3.81 -3.40 1.22
C ASN A 585 4.50 -4.75 0.90
N TYR A 586 5.61 -5.04 1.58
CA TYR A 586 6.38 -6.28 1.42
C TYR A 586 5.65 -7.52 1.94
N ASP A 587 4.81 -7.36 2.95
CA ASP A 587 4.16 -8.47 3.64
C ASP A 587 3.34 -9.30 2.65
N VAL A 588 3.78 -10.54 2.43
CA VAL A 588 3.17 -11.49 1.49
C VAL A 588 1.80 -11.98 1.95
N ASP A 589 1.48 -11.84 3.23
CA ASP A 589 0.21 -12.27 3.82
C ASP A 589 -0.87 -11.19 3.75
N SER A 590 -0.48 -9.94 3.52
CA SER A 590 -1.41 -8.88 3.17
C SER A 590 -2.08 -9.17 1.81
N PRO A 591 -3.43 -9.10 1.70
CA PRO A 591 -4.14 -9.42 0.47
C PRO A 591 -4.04 -8.33 -0.61
N MET A 592 -3.57 -7.13 -0.26
CA MET A 592 -3.50 -6.03 -1.21
C MET A 592 -2.41 -6.27 -2.25
N CYS A 593 -2.85 -6.33 -3.50
CA CYS A 593 -2.04 -6.37 -4.71
C CYS A 593 -1.01 -7.53 -4.82
N PRO A 594 -1.49 -8.79 -4.79
CA PRO A 594 -0.65 -9.98 -4.91
C PRO A 594 0.26 -9.98 -6.16
N SER A 595 -0.26 -9.55 -7.32
CA SER A 595 0.52 -9.52 -8.56
C SER A 595 1.80 -8.69 -8.44
N SER A 596 1.75 -7.55 -7.75
CA SER A 596 2.92 -6.68 -7.57
C SER A 596 3.99 -7.31 -6.67
N LYS A 597 3.58 -8.19 -5.74
CA LYS A 597 4.51 -8.85 -4.79
C LYS A 597 5.30 -9.96 -5.48
N VAL A 598 4.67 -10.68 -6.40
CA VAL A 598 5.34 -11.71 -7.21
C VAL A 598 6.24 -11.09 -8.25
N THR A 599 5.72 -10.15 -9.06
CA THR A 599 6.48 -9.59 -10.17
C THR A 599 7.54 -8.60 -9.71
N ARG A 600 7.35 -8.02 -8.51
CA ARG A 600 8.09 -6.86 -8.00
C ARG A 600 8.15 -5.73 -9.01
N ASP A 601 7.10 -5.59 -9.83
CA ASP A 601 6.96 -4.56 -10.85
C ASP A 601 5.87 -3.57 -10.42
N ARG A 602 6.27 -2.30 -10.24
CA ARG A 602 5.41 -1.22 -9.78
C ARG A 602 4.22 -0.96 -10.70
N ARG A 603 4.31 -1.28 -12.00
CA ARG A 603 3.17 -1.20 -12.95
C ARG A 603 2.00 -2.06 -12.49
N HIS A 604 2.29 -3.19 -11.86
CA HIS A 604 1.30 -4.15 -11.36
C HIS A 604 0.78 -3.81 -9.97
N SER A 605 1.08 -2.63 -9.41
CA SER A 605 0.48 -2.11 -8.17
C SER A 605 -0.80 -1.28 -8.45
N PRO A 606 -1.69 -1.04 -7.47
CA PRO A 606 -2.76 -0.06 -7.56
C PRO A 606 -2.24 1.35 -7.92
N LYS A 607 -1.13 1.80 -7.32
CA LYS A 607 -0.51 3.09 -7.66
C LYS A 607 -0.11 3.13 -9.13
N GLY A 608 0.59 2.10 -9.60
CA GLY A 608 1.01 1.96 -11.00
C GLY A 608 -0.19 1.96 -11.95
N ARG A 609 -1.17 1.09 -11.71
CA ARG A 609 -2.38 1.00 -12.54
C ARG A 609 -3.21 2.28 -12.56
N ALA A 610 -3.34 2.96 -11.42
CA ALA A 610 -4.02 4.25 -11.35
C ALA A 610 -3.27 5.31 -12.17
N GLY A 611 -1.94 5.39 -12.06
CA GLY A 611 -1.11 6.29 -12.88
C GLY A 611 -1.23 6.01 -14.37
N LEU A 612 -1.16 4.73 -14.77
CA LEU A 612 -1.35 4.31 -16.16
C LEU A 612 -2.74 4.66 -16.67
N MET A 613 -3.79 4.48 -15.86
CA MET A 613 -5.16 4.81 -16.23
C MET A 613 -5.36 6.31 -16.41
N ARG A 614 -4.81 7.14 -15.52
CA ARG A 614 -4.84 8.61 -15.66
C ARG A 614 -4.22 9.06 -16.96
N GLU A 615 -3.00 8.60 -17.22
CA GLU A 615 -2.28 8.97 -18.42
C GLU A 615 -2.97 8.46 -19.68
N TRP A 616 -3.55 7.26 -19.63
CA TRP A 616 -4.34 6.73 -20.73
C TRP A 616 -5.57 7.59 -21.02
N LEU A 617 -6.33 7.98 -19.99
CA LEU A 617 -7.47 8.89 -20.13
C LEU A 617 -7.05 10.22 -20.73
N ARG A 618 -5.98 10.84 -20.21
CA ARG A 618 -5.42 12.10 -20.73
C ARG A 618 -5.06 11.99 -22.22
N LEU A 619 -4.37 10.91 -22.60
CA LEU A 619 -3.96 10.67 -23.98
C LEU A 619 -5.14 10.39 -24.92
N VAL A 620 -6.17 9.68 -24.47
CA VAL A 620 -7.40 9.47 -25.26
C VAL A 620 -8.13 10.79 -25.48
N GLU A 621 -8.34 11.58 -24.42
CA GLU A 621 -9.06 12.85 -24.47
C GLU A 621 -8.30 13.90 -25.30
N SER A 622 -6.96 13.96 -25.20
CA SER A 622 -6.13 14.84 -26.05
C SER A 622 -6.19 14.50 -27.55
N LYS A 623 -6.69 13.32 -27.94
CA LYS A 623 -7.00 12.96 -29.32
C LYS A 623 -8.42 13.34 -29.75
N GLY A 624 -9.18 14.05 -28.91
CA GLY A 624 -10.54 14.49 -29.16
C GLY A 624 -11.59 13.37 -29.05
N VAL A 625 -11.31 12.32 -28.28
CA VAL A 625 -12.24 11.20 -28.07
C VAL A 625 -12.81 11.27 -26.67
N ASP A 626 -14.09 11.61 -26.56
CA ASP A 626 -14.85 11.50 -25.31
C ASP A 626 -14.99 10.02 -24.90
N VAL A 627 -14.33 9.66 -23.81
CA VAL A 627 -14.28 8.29 -23.31
C VAL A 627 -15.63 7.80 -22.78
N LEU A 628 -16.44 8.68 -22.19
CA LEU A 628 -17.74 8.32 -21.62
C LEU A 628 -18.76 8.08 -22.72
N ALA A 629 -18.78 8.95 -23.74
CA ALA A 629 -19.59 8.73 -24.93
C ALA A 629 -19.15 7.44 -25.67
N LEU A 630 -17.85 7.17 -25.73
CA LEU A 630 -17.35 5.92 -26.31
C LEU A 630 -17.83 4.70 -25.51
N GLU A 631 -17.77 4.73 -24.18
CA GLU A 631 -18.21 3.64 -23.31
C GLU A 631 -19.69 3.29 -23.51
N GLN A 632 -20.56 4.31 -23.57
CA GLN A 632 -22.00 4.15 -23.82
C GLN A 632 -22.28 3.54 -25.20
N ASN A 633 -21.54 3.96 -26.23
CA ASN A 633 -21.73 3.48 -27.60
C ASN A 633 -21.25 2.04 -27.82
N ILE A 634 -20.45 1.45 -26.92
CA ILE A 634 -19.96 0.07 -27.05
C ILE A 634 -21.10 -0.96 -26.99
N GLN A 635 -22.22 -0.59 -26.37
CA GLN A 635 -23.35 -1.47 -26.07
C GLN A 635 -24.07 -2.04 -27.30
N HIS A 636 -23.88 -1.44 -28.48
CA HIS A 636 -24.54 -1.85 -29.73
C HIS A 636 -23.59 -2.56 -30.71
N TRP A 637 -24.09 -3.62 -31.34
CA TRP A 637 -23.37 -4.32 -32.42
C TRP A 637 -23.41 -3.49 -33.71
N SER A 638 -22.30 -3.46 -34.46
CA SER A 638 -22.19 -2.70 -35.72
C SER A 638 -21.26 -3.42 -36.69
N VAL A 639 -21.74 -3.64 -37.92
CA VAL A 639 -20.95 -4.22 -39.04
C VAL A 639 -19.73 -3.34 -39.34
N LYS A 640 -19.90 -2.02 -39.32
CA LYS A 640 -18.80 -1.06 -39.50
C LYS A 640 -17.70 -1.28 -38.47
N ARG A 641 -18.05 -1.47 -37.19
CA ARG A 641 -17.08 -1.74 -36.12
C ARG A 641 -16.33 -3.05 -36.32
N LEU A 642 -17.00 -4.08 -36.86
CA LEU A 642 -16.35 -5.35 -37.19
C LEU A 642 -15.35 -5.17 -38.35
N LEU A 643 -15.76 -4.49 -39.43
CA LEU A 643 -14.90 -4.18 -40.57
C LEU A 643 -13.67 -3.36 -40.15
N ASP A 644 -13.86 -2.33 -39.31
CA ASP A 644 -12.78 -1.50 -38.80
C ASP A 644 -11.78 -2.31 -37.96
N LYS A 645 -12.26 -3.27 -37.14
CA LYS A 645 -11.38 -4.18 -36.37
C LYS A 645 -10.57 -5.09 -37.28
N VAL A 646 -11.22 -5.70 -38.27
CA VAL A 646 -10.55 -6.55 -39.26
C VAL A 646 -9.47 -5.75 -39.98
N ARG A 647 -9.80 -4.54 -40.43
CA ARG A 647 -8.85 -3.60 -41.05
C ARG A 647 -7.67 -3.27 -40.12
N ASN A 648 -7.93 -2.98 -38.84
CA ASN A 648 -6.87 -2.68 -37.87
C ASN A 648 -5.91 -3.86 -37.68
N ARG A 649 -6.42 -5.09 -37.62
CA ARG A 649 -5.61 -6.31 -37.51
C ARG A 649 -4.76 -6.57 -38.75
N PHE A 650 -5.32 -6.38 -39.96
CA PHE A 650 -4.53 -6.52 -41.18
C PHE A 650 -3.45 -5.44 -41.27
N ASN A 651 -3.78 -4.19 -40.92
CA ASN A 651 -2.81 -3.09 -40.92
C ASN A 651 -1.67 -3.27 -39.90
N SER A 652 -1.88 -4.02 -38.80
CA SER A 652 -0.84 -4.30 -37.82
C SER A 652 0.07 -5.47 -38.22
N GLN A 653 -0.44 -6.45 -38.96
CA GLN A 653 0.35 -7.60 -39.39
C GLN A 653 1.45 -7.25 -40.44
N PHE A 654 1.33 -6.11 -41.13
CA PHE A 654 2.29 -5.63 -42.14
C PHE A 654 3.19 -4.49 -41.66
N LYS A 655 3.04 -4.02 -40.42
CA LYS A 655 3.87 -2.95 -39.84
C LYS A 655 4.42 -3.44 -38.50
N THR A 656 5.73 -3.37 -38.30
CA THR A 656 6.49 -3.66 -37.04
C THR A 656 6.08 -2.78 -35.84
N VAL A 657 4.92 -2.14 -35.92
CA VAL A 657 4.52 -0.91 -35.26
C VAL A 657 3.51 -1.19 -34.12
N GLU A 658 3.13 -2.45 -33.88
CA GLU A 658 2.19 -2.84 -32.81
C GLU A 658 2.76 -2.64 -31.39
N ASN A 659 4.09 -2.64 -31.23
CA ASN A 659 4.72 -2.44 -29.93
C ASN A 659 4.65 -0.99 -29.40
N ASP A 660 4.24 -0.03 -30.22
CA ASP A 660 4.18 1.41 -29.88
C ASP A 660 2.74 1.90 -29.61
N ASP A 661 1.86 1.08 -29.03
CA ASP A 661 0.58 1.57 -28.48
C ASP A 661 0.54 1.40 -26.96
N PHE A 662 0.50 2.52 -26.24
CA PHE A 662 0.41 2.55 -24.79
C PHE A 662 -0.80 1.78 -24.24
N SER A 663 -1.88 1.67 -25.01
CA SER A 663 -3.05 0.87 -24.62
C SER A 663 -2.70 -0.61 -24.37
N HIS A 664 -1.69 -1.16 -25.05
CA HIS A 664 -1.23 -2.53 -24.82
C HIS A 664 -0.47 -2.64 -23.49
N GLU A 665 0.37 -1.67 -23.16
CA GLU A 665 1.09 -1.62 -21.89
C GLU A 665 0.11 -1.46 -20.69
N VAL A 666 -0.92 -0.62 -20.84
CA VAL A 666 -1.99 -0.49 -19.83
C VAL A 666 -2.73 -1.83 -19.68
N MET A 667 -3.04 -2.50 -20.80
CA MET A 667 -3.69 -3.82 -20.77
C MET A 667 -2.84 -4.88 -20.06
N GLU A 668 -1.53 -4.93 -20.29
CA GLU A 668 -0.60 -5.83 -19.59
C GLU A 668 -0.70 -5.65 -18.06
N ALA A 669 -0.63 -4.41 -17.58
CA ALA A 669 -0.74 -4.10 -16.15
C ALA A 669 -2.12 -4.47 -15.59
N MET A 670 -3.20 -4.16 -16.32
CA MET A 670 -4.59 -4.45 -15.92
C MET A 670 -4.88 -5.95 -15.86
N GLN A 671 -4.38 -6.75 -16.80
CA GLN A 671 -4.61 -8.20 -16.83
C GLN A 671 -4.03 -8.92 -15.62
N GLY A 672 -2.93 -8.41 -15.06
CA GLY A 672 -2.35 -8.95 -13.82
C GLY A 672 -3.20 -8.71 -12.56
N CYS A 673 -4.27 -7.92 -12.59
CA CYS A 673 -5.12 -7.71 -11.43
C CYS A 673 -6.06 -8.90 -11.20
N LEU A 674 -6.05 -9.43 -9.97
CA LEU A 674 -6.87 -10.57 -9.53
C LEU A 674 -8.30 -10.18 -9.10
N ALA A 675 -8.71 -8.93 -9.25
CA ALA A 675 -10.07 -8.47 -8.93
C ALA A 675 -10.54 -8.71 -7.47
N CYS A 676 -9.62 -8.80 -6.49
CA CYS A 676 -9.95 -9.09 -5.09
C CYS A 676 -10.53 -7.90 -4.28
N LYS A 677 -10.50 -6.69 -4.85
CA LYS A 677 -10.89 -5.41 -4.22
C LYS A 677 -10.22 -5.05 -2.89
N ALA A 678 -9.13 -5.73 -2.52
CA ALA A 678 -8.33 -5.37 -1.34
C ALA A 678 -7.82 -3.91 -1.38
N CYS A 679 -7.53 -3.37 -2.56
CA CYS A 679 -7.14 -1.96 -2.71
C CYS A 679 -8.29 -0.97 -2.43
N ALA A 680 -9.55 -1.35 -2.69
CA ALA A 680 -10.69 -0.48 -2.43
C ALA A 680 -11.00 -0.36 -0.93
N SER A 681 -10.66 -1.38 -0.13
CA SER A 681 -10.93 -1.38 1.31
C SER A 681 -9.71 -1.10 2.20
N GLN A 682 -8.53 -1.61 1.85
CA GLN A 682 -7.33 -1.47 2.68
C GLN A 682 -6.48 -0.24 2.34
N CYS A 683 -6.60 0.29 1.12
CA CYS A 683 -5.97 1.58 0.81
C CYS A 683 -6.73 2.68 1.55
N PRO A 684 -6.06 3.58 2.29
CA PRO A 684 -6.75 4.69 2.95
C PRO A 684 -7.45 5.62 1.95
N ILE A 685 -7.00 5.64 0.70
CA ILE A 685 -7.57 6.41 -0.42
C ILE A 685 -8.66 5.64 -1.19
N LYS A 686 -8.90 4.38 -0.84
CA LYS A 686 -9.97 3.55 -1.43
C LYS A 686 -9.94 3.41 -2.96
N VAL A 687 -8.72 3.33 -3.54
CA VAL A 687 -8.52 3.08 -4.98
C VAL A 687 -9.14 1.73 -5.39
N ASP A 688 -10.09 1.75 -6.32
CA ASP A 688 -10.78 0.54 -6.82
C ASP A 688 -10.23 0.14 -8.20
N VAL A 689 -9.12 -0.60 -8.20
CA VAL A 689 -8.53 -1.15 -9.43
C VAL A 689 -9.52 -2.04 -10.19
N PRO A 690 -10.24 -2.98 -9.55
CA PRO A 690 -11.15 -3.85 -10.27
C PRO A 690 -12.25 -3.12 -11.07
N ASP A 691 -12.76 -2.00 -10.56
CA ASP A 691 -13.72 -1.12 -11.26
C ASP A 691 -13.13 -0.53 -12.56
N PHE A 692 -12.14 0.36 -12.44
CA PHE A 692 -11.61 1.05 -13.62
C PHE A 692 -10.93 0.08 -14.61
N ARG A 693 -10.43 -1.06 -14.12
CA ARG A 693 -9.94 -2.16 -14.97
C ARG A 693 -11.04 -2.73 -15.85
N ALA A 694 -12.22 -3.03 -15.30
CA ALA A 694 -13.31 -3.64 -16.07
C ALA A 694 -13.80 -2.69 -17.17
N ARG A 695 -13.86 -1.39 -16.85
CA ARG A 695 -14.15 -0.30 -17.79
C ARG A 695 -13.09 -0.14 -18.87
N PHE A 696 -11.81 -0.13 -18.48
CA PHE A 696 -10.69 -0.11 -19.42
C PHE A 696 -10.74 -1.29 -20.39
N ILE A 697 -10.95 -2.53 -19.91
CA ILE A 697 -11.03 -3.73 -20.75
C ILE A 697 -12.21 -3.62 -21.74
N ASN A 698 -13.36 -3.10 -21.29
CA ASN A 698 -14.51 -2.84 -22.15
C ASN A 698 -14.15 -1.86 -23.29
N LEU A 699 -13.52 -0.73 -22.94
CA LEU A 699 -13.08 0.32 -23.87
C LEU A 699 -11.98 -0.17 -24.84
N TYR A 700 -10.98 -0.90 -24.34
CA TYR A 700 -9.89 -1.48 -25.12
C TYR A 700 -10.43 -2.37 -26.25
N HIS A 701 -11.39 -3.24 -25.92
CA HIS A 701 -12.03 -4.11 -26.90
C HIS A 701 -13.07 -3.40 -27.77
N SER A 702 -13.22 -2.08 -27.71
CA SER A 702 -13.89 -1.32 -28.77
C SER A 702 -13.06 -1.27 -30.05
N ARG A 703 -11.73 -1.26 -29.93
CA ARG A 703 -10.75 -1.27 -31.03
C ARG A 703 -10.11 -2.63 -31.26
N TYR A 704 -9.74 -3.32 -30.18
CA TYR A 704 -8.99 -4.57 -30.26
C TYR A 704 -9.90 -5.81 -30.28
N PHE A 705 -9.42 -6.90 -30.89
CA PHE A 705 -10.12 -8.18 -30.83
C PHE A 705 -10.10 -8.74 -29.42
N ARG A 706 -11.21 -9.37 -29.03
CA ARG A 706 -11.33 -10.03 -27.74
C ARG A 706 -10.96 -11.50 -27.88
N PRO A 707 -10.08 -12.05 -27.02
CA PRO A 707 -9.73 -13.46 -27.04
C PRO A 707 -10.94 -14.37 -26.82
N LEU A 708 -10.96 -15.56 -27.46
CA LEU A 708 -12.04 -16.54 -27.28
C LEU A 708 -12.21 -16.98 -25.82
N LYS A 709 -11.10 -17.10 -25.07
CA LYS A 709 -11.14 -17.44 -23.64
C LYS A 709 -12.02 -16.49 -22.82
N ASP A 710 -12.03 -15.19 -23.13
CA ASP A 710 -12.85 -14.23 -22.40
C ASP A 710 -14.34 -14.46 -22.66
N HIS A 711 -14.70 -14.86 -23.88
CA HIS A 711 -16.07 -15.24 -24.20
C HIS A 711 -16.49 -16.53 -23.49
N LEU A 712 -15.61 -17.53 -23.38
CA LEU A 712 -15.91 -18.75 -22.63
C LEU A 712 -16.13 -18.44 -21.14
N VAL A 713 -15.21 -17.70 -20.51
CA VAL A 713 -15.30 -17.32 -19.11
C VAL A 713 -16.54 -16.47 -18.83
N ALA A 714 -16.86 -15.48 -19.68
CA ALA A 714 -18.04 -14.64 -19.51
C ALA A 714 -19.38 -15.38 -19.65
N ASN A 715 -19.40 -16.56 -20.27
CA ASN A 715 -20.61 -17.38 -20.42
C ASN A 715 -20.57 -18.67 -19.57
N VAL A 716 -19.60 -18.82 -18.65
CA VAL A 716 -19.48 -20.03 -17.81
C VAL A 716 -20.76 -20.31 -17.03
N GLU A 717 -21.41 -19.27 -16.49
CA GLU A 717 -22.66 -19.40 -15.72
C GLU A 717 -23.86 -19.84 -16.58
N LEU A 718 -23.77 -19.74 -17.91
CA LEU A 718 -24.79 -20.26 -18.84
C LEU A 718 -24.46 -21.69 -19.28
N MET A 719 -23.17 -21.99 -19.45
CA MET A 719 -22.70 -23.29 -19.95
C MET A 719 -22.70 -24.37 -18.86
N THR A 720 -22.22 -24.05 -17.66
CA THR A 720 -22.04 -25.02 -16.57
C THR A 720 -23.35 -25.72 -16.16
N PRO A 721 -24.51 -25.06 -16.04
CA PRO A 721 -25.78 -25.74 -15.75
C PRO A 721 -26.18 -26.77 -16.83
N VAL A 722 -25.85 -26.51 -18.10
CA VAL A 722 -26.10 -27.44 -19.20
C VAL A 722 -25.15 -28.61 -19.12
N MET A 723 -23.86 -28.35 -18.90
CA MET A 723 -22.84 -29.39 -18.72
C MET A 723 -23.14 -30.30 -17.51
N ALA A 724 -23.70 -29.74 -16.44
CA ALA A 724 -24.09 -30.47 -15.23
C ALA A 724 -25.26 -31.45 -15.43
N LYS A 725 -25.94 -31.46 -16.58
CA LYS A 725 -26.94 -32.50 -16.92
C LYS A 725 -26.30 -33.87 -17.20
N ALA A 726 -25.05 -33.89 -17.65
CA ALA A 726 -24.31 -35.11 -17.96
C ALA A 726 -22.87 -35.06 -17.39
N PRO A 727 -22.70 -34.90 -16.06
CA PRO A 727 -21.43 -34.52 -15.45
C PRO A 727 -20.37 -35.61 -15.60
N LYS A 728 -20.75 -36.90 -15.60
CA LYS A 728 -19.80 -38.00 -15.79
C LYS A 728 -19.13 -37.96 -17.17
N ILE A 729 -19.93 -37.73 -18.23
CA ILE A 729 -19.42 -37.65 -19.61
C ILE A 729 -18.52 -36.43 -19.76
N VAL A 730 -18.99 -35.28 -19.27
CA VAL A 730 -18.21 -34.03 -19.32
C VAL A 730 -16.89 -34.18 -18.56
N ASN A 731 -16.92 -34.73 -17.35
CA ASN A 731 -15.71 -34.94 -16.55
C ASN A 731 -14.74 -35.92 -17.21
N SER A 732 -15.20 -36.97 -17.89
CA SER A 732 -14.32 -37.87 -18.64
C SER A 732 -13.57 -37.15 -19.77
N VAL A 733 -14.20 -36.16 -20.41
CA VAL A 733 -13.53 -35.32 -21.41
C VAL A 733 -12.56 -34.34 -20.74
N LEU A 734 -13.03 -33.59 -19.74
CA LEU A 734 -12.24 -32.55 -19.07
C LEU A 734 -11.02 -33.11 -18.32
N ALA A 735 -11.12 -34.32 -17.76
CA ALA A 735 -10.03 -35.00 -17.07
C ALA A 735 -9.03 -35.68 -18.02
N SER A 736 -9.26 -35.66 -19.33
CA SER A 736 -8.34 -36.29 -20.29
C SER A 736 -7.12 -35.40 -20.56
N ASN A 737 -5.94 -36.02 -20.57
CA ASN A 737 -4.68 -35.34 -20.93
C ASN A 737 -4.71 -34.73 -22.34
N ILE A 738 -5.53 -35.29 -23.24
CA ILE A 738 -5.71 -34.79 -24.61
C ILE A 738 -6.45 -33.45 -24.58
N TYR A 739 -7.54 -33.34 -23.80
CA TYR A 739 -8.28 -32.10 -23.65
C TYR A 739 -7.40 -31.01 -23.01
N ASP A 740 -6.68 -31.32 -21.93
CA ASP A 740 -5.86 -30.33 -21.24
C ASP A 740 -4.78 -29.74 -22.16
N LYS A 741 -4.04 -30.60 -22.88
CA LYS A 741 -3.05 -30.16 -23.88
C LYS A 741 -3.69 -29.33 -25.00
N PHE A 742 -4.85 -29.75 -25.51
CA PHE A 742 -5.55 -29.03 -26.57
C PHE A 742 -6.06 -27.66 -26.10
N SER A 743 -6.68 -27.61 -24.92
CA SER A 743 -7.20 -26.39 -24.29
C SER A 743 -6.08 -25.41 -23.97
N GLN A 744 -4.95 -25.91 -23.48
CA GLN A 744 -3.77 -25.11 -23.18
C GLN A 744 -3.20 -24.42 -24.44
N VAL A 745 -3.21 -25.09 -25.59
CA VAL A 745 -2.67 -24.54 -26.85
C VAL A 745 -3.67 -23.62 -27.54
N THR A 746 -4.95 -23.98 -27.57
CA THR A 746 -5.97 -23.27 -28.37
C THR A 746 -6.68 -22.17 -27.59
N ILE A 747 -7.11 -22.45 -26.36
CA ILE A 747 -7.88 -21.54 -25.51
C ILE A 747 -6.94 -20.79 -24.54
N GLY A 748 -5.82 -21.42 -24.16
CA GLY A 748 -4.91 -20.92 -23.14
C GLY A 748 -5.40 -21.18 -21.71
N TYR A 749 -6.16 -22.26 -21.52
CA TYR A 749 -6.72 -22.67 -20.23
C TYR A 749 -6.14 -24.01 -19.78
N VAL A 750 -5.85 -24.16 -18.48
CA VAL A 750 -5.25 -25.36 -17.88
C VAL A 750 -6.01 -25.81 -16.63
N ASP A 751 -5.92 -27.11 -16.31
CA ASP A 751 -6.51 -27.70 -15.10
C ASP A 751 -8.00 -27.36 -14.94
N THR A 752 -8.79 -27.58 -15.99
CA THR A 752 -10.19 -27.18 -15.99
C THR A 752 -10.96 -27.88 -14.85
N PRO A 753 -11.68 -27.13 -13.98
CA PRO A 753 -12.39 -27.72 -12.86
C PRO A 753 -13.41 -28.79 -13.29
N LEU A 754 -13.42 -29.91 -12.57
CA LEU A 754 -14.36 -31.01 -12.79
C LEU A 754 -15.69 -30.74 -12.09
N LEU A 755 -16.80 -31.11 -12.73
CA LEU A 755 -18.14 -30.98 -12.18
C LEU A 755 -18.37 -31.95 -11.02
N SER A 756 -19.17 -31.53 -10.06
CA SER A 756 -19.58 -32.35 -8.92
C SER A 756 -20.38 -33.57 -9.34
N THR A 757 -19.94 -34.73 -8.89
CA THR A 757 -20.65 -36.01 -9.01
C THR A 757 -20.72 -36.68 -7.63
N PRO A 758 -21.90 -36.91 -7.04
CA PRO A 758 -23.24 -36.48 -7.49
C PRO A 758 -23.43 -34.96 -7.62
N THR A 759 -24.37 -34.54 -8.48
CA THR A 759 -24.73 -33.12 -8.66
C THR A 759 -25.50 -32.58 -7.46
N LEU A 760 -25.57 -31.25 -7.31
CA LEU A 760 -26.35 -30.63 -6.23
C LEU A 760 -27.82 -31.04 -6.28
N ALA A 761 -28.45 -31.07 -7.46
CA ALA A 761 -29.83 -31.52 -7.61
C ALA A 761 -30.04 -32.96 -7.11
N GLN A 762 -29.11 -33.87 -7.41
CA GLN A 762 -29.16 -35.25 -6.91
C GLN A 762 -28.99 -35.32 -5.40
N ARG A 763 -28.08 -34.52 -4.83
CA ARG A 763 -27.85 -34.43 -3.37
C ARG A 763 -29.07 -33.90 -2.64
N VAL A 764 -29.69 -32.84 -3.15
CA VAL A 764 -30.89 -32.22 -2.57
C VAL A 764 -32.07 -33.21 -2.57
N THR A 765 -32.30 -33.89 -3.69
CA THR A 765 -33.36 -34.92 -3.78
C THR A 765 -33.09 -36.09 -2.85
N LYS A 766 -31.83 -36.54 -2.72
CA LYS A 766 -31.44 -37.64 -1.81
C LYS A 766 -31.82 -37.33 -0.36
N HIS A 767 -31.61 -36.10 0.09
CA HIS A 767 -31.91 -35.67 1.46
C HIS A 767 -33.36 -35.19 1.67
N LYS A 768 -34.19 -35.22 0.61
CA LYS A 768 -35.61 -34.82 0.63
C LYS A 768 -35.82 -33.41 1.21
N PHE A 769 -34.97 -32.46 0.85
CA PHE A 769 -35.20 -31.06 1.22
C PHE A 769 -36.43 -30.49 0.52
N THR A 770 -37.04 -29.47 1.13
CA THR A 770 -38.19 -28.77 0.53
C THR A 770 -37.80 -28.14 -0.81
N ALA A 771 -38.57 -28.46 -1.85
CA ALA A 771 -38.39 -27.88 -3.17
C ALA A 771 -38.83 -26.42 -3.19
N PHE A 772 -38.13 -25.58 -3.95
CA PHE A 772 -38.52 -24.19 -4.13
C PHE A 772 -39.84 -24.07 -4.91
N ASP A 773 -40.81 -23.42 -4.29
CA ASP A 773 -42.06 -22.97 -4.93
C ASP A 773 -42.40 -21.59 -4.37
N LEU A 774 -42.32 -20.56 -5.22
CA LEU A 774 -42.56 -19.18 -4.82
C LEU A 774 -44.00 -18.95 -4.31
N SER A 775 -44.98 -19.62 -4.88
CA SER A 775 -46.39 -19.48 -4.47
C SER A 775 -46.62 -20.12 -3.10
N ALA A 776 -46.01 -21.28 -2.86
CA ALA A 776 -46.05 -21.96 -1.56
C ALA A 776 -45.30 -21.15 -0.47
N LEU A 777 -44.17 -20.53 -0.81
CA LEU A 777 -43.43 -19.67 0.13
C LEU A 777 -44.23 -18.42 0.53
N LYS A 778 -44.95 -17.81 -0.42
CA LYS A 778 -45.83 -16.67 -0.14
C LYS A 778 -46.98 -17.03 0.80
N SER A 779 -47.45 -18.27 0.81
CA SER A 779 -48.52 -18.72 1.70
C SER A 779 -48.03 -19.23 3.07
N LEU A 780 -46.73 -19.25 3.34
CA LEU A 780 -46.20 -19.62 4.66
C LEU A 780 -46.64 -18.62 5.73
N SER A 781 -46.99 -19.15 6.93
CA SER A 781 -47.21 -18.34 8.13
C SER A 781 -45.91 -17.69 8.61
N ALA A 782 -46.02 -16.60 9.37
CA ALA A 782 -44.87 -15.88 9.93
C ALA A 782 -43.92 -16.82 10.71
N ASP A 783 -44.46 -17.72 11.55
CA ASP A 783 -43.64 -18.68 12.31
C ASP A 783 -42.84 -19.65 11.42
N LYS A 784 -43.42 -20.09 10.30
CA LYS A 784 -42.73 -20.97 9.34
C LYS A 784 -41.65 -20.21 8.58
N ARG A 785 -41.92 -18.95 8.22
CA ARG A 785 -40.92 -18.08 7.57
C ARG A 785 -39.73 -17.82 8.50
N ALA A 786 -39.99 -17.54 9.78
CA ALA A 786 -38.95 -17.34 10.79
C ALA A 786 -38.07 -18.58 11.01
N LYS A 787 -38.59 -19.78 10.73
CA LYS A 787 -37.85 -21.06 10.77
C LYS A 787 -37.35 -21.53 9.40
N SER A 788 -37.39 -20.69 8.36
CA SER A 788 -36.90 -21.04 7.04
C SER A 788 -35.60 -20.30 6.71
N LEU A 789 -34.77 -20.88 5.85
CA LEU A 789 -33.57 -20.25 5.32
C LEU A 789 -33.46 -20.49 3.81
N LEU A 790 -33.25 -19.42 3.05
CA LEU A 790 -33.11 -19.50 1.60
C LEU A 790 -31.63 -19.58 1.21
N ILE A 791 -31.26 -20.60 0.44
CA ILE A 791 -29.89 -20.82 -0.01
C ILE A 791 -29.75 -20.30 -1.44
N VAL A 792 -28.97 -19.22 -1.60
CA VAL A 792 -28.67 -18.62 -2.89
C VAL A 792 -27.55 -19.40 -3.55
N GLN A 793 -27.83 -19.94 -4.73
CA GLN A 793 -26.85 -20.71 -5.50
C GLN A 793 -25.78 -19.83 -6.14
N ASP A 794 -24.56 -20.35 -6.22
CA ASP A 794 -23.45 -19.75 -6.95
C ASP A 794 -22.81 -20.79 -7.89
N PRO A 795 -22.21 -20.39 -9.02
CA PRO A 795 -21.74 -21.34 -10.02
C PRO A 795 -20.59 -22.24 -9.50
N PHE A 796 -19.86 -21.81 -8.48
CA PHE A 796 -18.71 -22.55 -7.98
C PHE A 796 -19.12 -23.66 -7.02
N THR A 797 -19.85 -23.31 -5.97
CA THR A 797 -20.31 -24.28 -4.99
C THR A 797 -21.45 -25.14 -5.54
N SER A 798 -22.33 -24.65 -6.43
CA SER A 798 -23.41 -25.49 -6.98
C SER A 798 -22.92 -26.57 -7.96
N PHE A 799 -21.91 -26.27 -8.77
CA PHE A 799 -21.53 -27.16 -9.88
C PHE A 799 -20.16 -27.82 -9.73
N TYR A 800 -19.21 -27.22 -9.01
CA TYR A 800 -17.88 -27.81 -8.81
C TYR A 800 -17.66 -28.31 -7.39
N ASP A 801 -18.32 -27.74 -6.38
CA ASP A 801 -18.18 -28.10 -4.95
C ASP A 801 -19.54 -28.31 -4.25
N ALA A 802 -20.43 -29.08 -4.89
CA ALA A 802 -21.83 -29.28 -4.48
C ALA A 802 -22.00 -29.84 -3.07
N LYS A 803 -20.95 -30.49 -2.54
CA LYS A 803 -20.95 -31.04 -1.19
C LYS A 803 -21.00 -29.93 -0.13
N VAL A 804 -20.37 -28.77 -0.35
CA VAL A 804 -20.41 -27.66 0.62
C VAL A 804 -21.83 -27.12 0.78
N VAL A 805 -22.60 -27.02 -0.31
CA VAL A 805 -24.01 -26.60 -0.25
C VAL A 805 -24.87 -27.65 0.45
N GLU A 806 -24.69 -28.92 0.11
CA GLU A 806 -25.38 -30.05 0.77
C GLU A 806 -25.13 -30.03 2.29
N ASP A 807 -23.87 -29.93 2.70
CA ASP A 807 -23.47 -29.93 4.10
C ASP A 807 -23.99 -28.68 4.83
N PHE A 808 -24.01 -27.50 4.20
CA PHE A 808 -24.62 -26.32 4.79
C PHE A 808 -26.14 -26.49 4.99
N MET A 809 -26.86 -27.05 4.01
CA MET A 809 -28.29 -27.33 4.17
C MET A 809 -28.54 -28.34 5.31
N LEU A 810 -27.69 -29.36 5.46
CA LEU A 810 -27.77 -30.29 6.59
C LEU A 810 -27.52 -29.59 7.93
N LEU A 811 -26.53 -28.70 8.00
CA LEU A 811 -26.25 -27.91 9.20
C LEU A 811 -27.45 -27.05 9.59
N VAL A 812 -28.04 -26.34 8.63
CA VAL A 812 -29.24 -25.51 8.83
C VAL A 812 -30.39 -26.34 9.41
N LYS A 813 -30.59 -27.56 8.89
CA LYS A 813 -31.59 -28.49 9.39
C LYS A 813 -31.31 -28.95 10.83
N LYS A 814 -30.04 -29.24 11.16
CA LYS A 814 -29.63 -29.58 12.53
C LYS A 814 -29.84 -28.42 13.51
N LEU A 815 -29.67 -27.20 13.05
CA LEU A 815 -29.94 -25.98 13.83
C LEU A 815 -31.44 -25.65 13.96
N GLY A 816 -32.33 -26.49 13.43
CA GLY A 816 -33.79 -26.37 13.60
C GLY A 816 -34.49 -25.49 12.55
N PHE A 817 -33.81 -25.13 11.46
CA PHE A 817 -34.37 -24.35 10.35
C PHE A 817 -34.62 -25.24 9.14
N GLU A 818 -35.60 -24.89 8.30
CA GLU A 818 -35.87 -25.56 7.03
C GLU A 818 -35.06 -24.89 5.90
N PRO A 819 -34.05 -25.58 5.32
CA PRO A 819 -33.26 -25.04 4.23
C PRO A 819 -33.98 -25.20 2.89
N ILE A 820 -34.07 -24.13 2.11
CA ILE A 820 -34.74 -24.12 0.81
C ILE A 820 -33.76 -23.59 -0.25
N LEU A 821 -33.41 -24.45 -1.21
CA LEU A 821 -32.49 -24.09 -2.28
C LEU A 821 -33.20 -23.27 -3.36
N LEU A 822 -32.79 -22.02 -3.57
CA LEU A 822 -33.32 -21.16 -4.63
C LEU A 822 -32.90 -21.68 -6.01
N PRO A 823 -33.67 -21.41 -7.08
CA PRO A 823 -33.26 -21.75 -8.44
C PRO A 823 -31.96 -21.03 -8.83
N PHE A 824 -31.11 -21.70 -9.60
CA PHE A 824 -29.87 -21.10 -10.06
C PHE A 824 -30.14 -19.90 -10.97
N LYS A 825 -29.55 -18.75 -10.62
CA LYS A 825 -29.55 -17.53 -11.42
C LYS A 825 -28.10 -17.08 -11.64
N PRO A 826 -27.70 -16.73 -12.87
CA PRO A 826 -26.36 -16.20 -13.13
C PRO A 826 -26.08 -14.95 -12.27
N ASN A 827 -24.89 -14.88 -11.67
CA ASN A 827 -24.46 -13.73 -10.88
C ASN A 827 -23.85 -12.63 -11.78
N GLY A 828 -23.14 -13.02 -12.83
CA GLY A 828 -22.51 -12.10 -13.78
C GLY A 828 -21.09 -11.67 -13.42
N LYS A 829 -20.52 -12.10 -12.27
CA LYS A 829 -19.14 -11.76 -11.88
C LYS A 829 -18.10 -12.06 -12.98
N PRO A 830 -18.12 -13.22 -13.69
CA PRO A 830 -17.19 -13.47 -14.78
C PRO A 830 -17.33 -12.48 -15.95
N GLN A 831 -18.55 -11.99 -16.22
CA GLN A 831 -18.80 -10.97 -17.24
C GLN A 831 -18.17 -9.64 -16.83
N HIS A 832 -18.34 -9.22 -15.56
CA HIS A 832 -17.73 -8.00 -15.03
C HIS A 832 -16.20 -8.06 -15.07
N VAL A 833 -15.60 -9.13 -14.55
CA VAL A 833 -14.13 -9.30 -14.51
C VAL A 833 -13.50 -9.30 -15.91
N LYS A 834 -14.22 -9.77 -16.93
CA LYS A 834 -13.77 -9.72 -18.33
C LYS A 834 -14.21 -8.46 -19.08
N GLY A 835 -14.85 -7.48 -18.43
CA GLY A 835 -15.24 -6.20 -19.04
C GLY A 835 -16.39 -6.33 -20.04
N PHE A 836 -17.29 -7.31 -19.90
CA PHE A 836 -18.55 -7.39 -20.64
C PHE A 836 -19.66 -6.61 -19.91
N LEU A 837 -19.42 -5.32 -19.64
CA LEU A 837 -20.23 -4.51 -18.74
C LEU A 837 -21.71 -4.42 -19.13
N ALA A 838 -22.01 -4.34 -20.44
CA ALA A 838 -23.40 -4.31 -20.92
C ALA A 838 -24.15 -5.64 -20.68
N LYS A 839 -23.45 -6.79 -20.74
CA LYS A 839 -24.03 -8.09 -20.41
C LYS A 839 -24.21 -8.21 -18.90
N PHE A 840 -23.19 -7.80 -18.14
CA PHE A 840 -23.24 -7.78 -16.69
C PHE A 840 -24.42 -6.96 -16.18
N ALA A 841 -24.65 -5.74 -16.70
CA ALA A 841 -25.78 -4.91 -16.31
C ALA A 841 -27.15 -5.61 -16.55
N LYS A 842 -27.30 -6.33 -17.66
CA LYS A 842 -28.52 -7.11 -17.96
C LYS A 842 -28.71 -8.28 -17.01
N THR A 843 -27.63 -9.03 -16.73
CA THR A 843 -27.65 -10.13 -15.76
C THR A 843 -27.95 -9.61 -14.36
N ALA A 844 -27.26 -8.56 -13.92
CA ALA A 844 -27.44 -7.93 -12.63
C ALA A 844 -28.88 -7.45 -12.44
N LYS A 845 -29.46 -6.78 -13.44
CA LYS A 845 -30.86 -6.35 -13.40
C LYS A 845 -31.82 -7.54 -13.21
N SER A 846 -31.70 -8.58 -14.03
CA SER A 846 -32.60 -9.74 -13.96
C SER A 846 -32.47 -10.51 -12.64
N THR A 847 -31.25 -10.64 -12.12
CA THR A 847 -31.00 -11.33 -10.84
C THR A 847 -31.46 -10.48 -9.66
N ALA A 848 -31.23 -9.17 -9.68
CA ALA A 848 -31.75 -8.25 -8.67
C ALA A 848 -33.29 -8.25 -8.63
N GLU A 849 -33.96 -8.21 -9.78
CA GLU A 849 -35.43 -8.31 -9.84
C GLU A 849 -35.94 -9.59 -9.16
N PHE A 850 -35.29 -10.73 -9.43
CA PHE A 850 -35.63 -12.00 -8.79
C PHE A 850 -35.38 -11.96 -7.27
N LEU A 851 -34.20 -11.52 -6.83
CA LEU A 851 -33.85 -11.49 -5.41
C LEU A 851 -34.71 -10.50 -4.62
N ASN A 852 -35.16 -9.39 -5.22
CA ASN A 852 -36.13 -8.49 -4.59
C ASN A 852 -37.52 -9.13 -4.44
N GLN A 853 -37.96 -9.96 -5.39
CA GLN A 853 -39.21 -10.74 -5.22
C GLN A 853 -39.09 -11.73 -4.07
N ILE A 854 -37.90 -12.31 -3.88
CA ILE A 854 -37.62 -13.21 -2.75
C ILE A 854 -37.52 -12.44 -1.43
N HIS A 855 -36.90 -11.26 -1.44
CA HIS A 855 -36.77 -10.41 -0.25
C HIS A 855 -38.11 -10.03 0.37
N GLN A 856 -39.17 -9.86 -0.45
CA GLN A 856 -40.55 -9.62 0.03
C GLN A 856 -41.12 -10.74 0.92
N LEU A 857 -40.50 -11.93 0.94
CA LEU A 857 -40.91 -13.03 1.81
C LEU A 857 -40.46 -12.85 3.26
N ASP A 858 -39.51 -11.95 3.52
CA ASP A 858 -38.88 -11.75 4.84
C ASP A 858 -38.24 -13.04 5.39
N ILE A 859 -37.63 -13.83 4.51
CA ILE A 859 -36.84 -15.02 4.86
C ILE A 859 -35.37 -14.70 4.56
N PRO A 860 -34.43 -14.92 5.51
CA PRO A 860 -33.02 -14.66 5.27
C PRO A 860 -32.48 -15.45 4.06
N MET A 861 -31.63 -14.80 3.26
CA MET A 861 -30.93 -15.41 2.14
C MET A 861 -29.44 -15.55 2.43
N VAL A 862 -28.87 -16.73 2.19
CA VAL A 862 -27.45 -17.04 2.45
C VAL A 862 -26.77 -17.56 1.20
N GLY A 863 -25.59 -17.01 0.88
CA GLY A 863 -24.65 -17.52 -0.11
C GLY A 863 -23.38 -18.07 0.56
N LEU A 864 -22.67 -18.98 -0.11
CA LEU A 864 -21.50 -19.65 0.45
C LEU A 864 -20.16 -19.15 -0.11
N ASP A 865 -20.11 -18.72 -1.37
CA ASP A 865 -18.90 -18.08 -1.91
C ASP A 865 -18.89 -16.56 -1.69
N ALA A 866 -17.89 -16.08 -0.96
CA ALA A 866 -17.70 -14.67 -0.63
C ALA A 866 -17.62 -13.77 -1.87
N SER A 867 -16.95 -14.21 -2.94
CA SER A 867 -16.74 -13.37 -4.12
C SER A 867 -18.03 -13.14 -4.92
N LEU A 868 -18.98 -14.09 -4.86
CA LEU A 868 -20.30 -13.96 -5.49
C LEU A 868 -21.31 -13.26 -4.59
N ALA A 869 -21.36 -13.60 -3.29
CA ALA A 869 -22.29 -12.96 -2.37
C ALA A 869 -22.04 -11.45 -2.25
N LEU A 870 -20.76 -11.04 -2.18
CA LEU A 870 -20.38 -9.63 -2.09
C LEU A 870 -20.55 -8.89 -3.42
N CYS A 871 -20.56 -9.58 -4.56
CA CYS A 871 -20.89 -8.99 -5.86
C CYS A 871 -22.29 -8.32 -5.86
N PHE A 872 -23.24 -8.92 -5.14
CA PHE A 872 -24.59 -8.36 -5.00
C PHE A 872 -24.65 -7.07 -4.17
N ARG A 873 -23.63 -6.81 -3.34
CA ARG A 873 -23.56 -5.64 -2.45
C ARG A 873 -22.81 -4.50 -3.12
N ASP A 874 -21.76 -4.82 -3.87
CA ASP A 874 -20.85 -3.83 -4.42
C ASP A 874 -21.08 -3.58 -5.92
N GLU A 875 -20.67 -4.47 -6.82
CA GLU A 875 -20.79 -4.23 -8.27
C GLU A 875 -22.24 -4.07 -8.75
N TYR A 876 -23.21 -4.73 -8.11
CA TYR A 876 -24.63 -4.52 -8.39
C TYR A 876 -25.09 -3.11 -8.02
N ASN A 877 -24.60 -2.58 -6.90
CA ASN A 877 -24.91 -1.22 -6.48
C ASN A 877 -24.27 -0.19 -7.43
N GLN A 878 -23.02 -0.43 -7.85
CA GLN A 878 -22.34 0.41 -8.83
C GLN A 878 -23.08 0.48 -10.18
N VAL A 879 -23.57 -0.66 -10.69
CA VAL A 879 -24.18 -0.71 -12.03
C VAL A 879 -25.69 -0.38 -12.05
N LEU A 880 -26.44 -0.68 -11.00
CA LEU A 880 -27.89 -0.47 -10.94
C LEU A 880 -28.31 0.75 -10.10
N GLY A 881 -27.45 1.21 -9.18
CA GLY A 881 -27.78 2.24 -8.20
C GLY A 881 -29.09 1.93 -7.47
N ASN A 882 -29.99 2.91 -7.38
CA ASN A 882 -31.29 2.76 -6.73
C ASN A 882 -32.17 1.63 -7.32
N LYS A 883 -31.93 1.21 -8.57
CA LYS A 883 -32.68 0.11 -9.21
C LYS A 883 -32.24 -1.28 -8.72
N ARG A 884 -31.19 -1.36 -7.90
CA ARG A 884 -30.71 -2.61 -7.29
C ARG A 884 -31.74 -3.18 -6.33
N GLY A 885 -32.50 -2.34 -5.62
CA GLY A 885 -33.43 -2.71 -4.55
C GLY A 885 -32.74 -3.09 -3.24
N ASP A 886 -33.50 -3.62 -2.28
CA ASP A 886 -33.09 -3.72 -0.87
C ASP A 886 -32.74 -5.15 -0.41
N PHE A 887 -32.77 -6.12 -1.32
CA PHE A 887 -32.47 -7.52 -0.99
C PHE A 887 -31.10 -7.71 -0.30
N GLU A 888 -30.98 -8.63 0.65
CA GLU A 888 -29.68 -8.91 1.29
C GLU A 888 -29.35 -10.39 1.16
N VAL A 889 -28.15 -10.70 0.64
CA VAL A 889 -27.61 -12.06 0.64
C VAL A 889 -26.44 -12.09 1.62
N LYS A 890 -26.63 -12.76 2.75
CA LYS A 890 -25.65 -12.93 3.82
C LYS A 890 -24.66 -14.04 3.50
N LEU A 891 -23.46 -13.96 4.06
CA LEU A 891 -22.56 -15.11 4.15
C LEU A 891 -22.96 -16.00 5.32
N ALA A 892 -22.50 -17.25 5.30
CA ALA A 892 -22.83 -18.24 6.32
C ALA A 892 -22.52 -17.73 7.74
N HIS A 893 -21.36 -17.09 7.97
CA HIS A 893 -20.99 -16.59 9.29
C HIS A 893 -21.88 -15.43 9.77
N GLU A 894 -22.29 -14.51 8.88
CA GLU A 894 -23.18 -13.39 9.23
C GLU A 894 -24.54 -13.92 9.72
N TRP A 895 -25.06 -14.95 9.06
CA TRP A 895 -26.30 -15.61 9.49
C TRP A 895 -26.12 -16.40 10.79
N LEU A 896 -25.04 -17.17 10.91
CA LEU A 896 -24.73 -17.96 12.11
C LEU A 896 -24.58 -17.08 13.37
N ILE A 897 -23.96 -15.90 13.26
CA ILE A 897 -23.87 -14.97 14.39
C ILE A 897 -25.23 -14.39 14.76
N ALA A 898 -26.04 -14.03 13.76
CA ALA A 898 -27.37 -13.47 14.02
C ALA A 898 -28.24 -14.46 14.82
N ILE A 899 -28.20 -15.75 14.50
CA ILE A 899 -28.96 -16.77 15.24
C ILE A 899 -28.40 -17.05 16.63
N ILE A 900 -27.07 -16.95 16.83
CA ILE A 900 -26.43 -17.10 18.14
C ILE A 900 -26.85 -15.95 19.07
N ALA A 901 -26.91 -14.73 18.54
CA ALA A 901 -27.28 -13.53 19.31
C ALA A 901 -28.78 -13.49 19.69
N SER A 902 -29.68 -14.02 18.85
CA SER A 902 -31.13 -13.87 19.02
C SER A 902 -31.79 -14.83 20.02
N GLN A 903 -31.02 -15.53 20.87
CA GLN A 903 -31.51 -16.50 21.87
C GLN A 903 -32.42 -17.64 21.33
N SER A 904 -32.22 -18.08 20.09
CA SER A 904 -32.83 -19.31 19.57
C SER A 904 -32.07 -20.59 19.98
N SER A 905 -31.00 -20.47 20.79
CA SER A 905 -30.04 -21.55 21.09
C SER A 905 -30.26 -22.29 22.41
N ARG A 906 -31.45 -22.23 23.03
CA ARG A 906 -31.81 -23.14 24.15
C ARG A 906 -31.69 -24.64 23.81
N VAL A 907 -31.47 -25.00 22.54
CA VAL A 907 -31.29 -26.37 22.05
C VAL A 907 -29.82 -26.85 22.13
N ILE A 908 -28.83 -25.99 22.37
CA ILE A 908 -27.39 -26.34 22.17
C ILE A 908 -26.57 -26.31 23.47
N GLU A 909 -27.20 -26.13 24.64
CA GLU A 909 -26.51 -26.18 25.95
C GLU A 909 -26.17 -27.61 26.43
N GLN A 910 -26.58 -28.67 25.72
CA GLN A 910 -26.21 -30.04 26.08
C GLN A 910 -24.77 -30.38 25.64
N ALA A 911 -23.82 -29.96 26.49
CA ALA A 911 -22.53 -30.58 26.79
C ALA A 911 -21.92 -31.48 25.70
N PHE A 912 -21.34 -30.89 24.65
CA PHE A 912 -20.43 -31.57 23.75
C PHE A 912 -19.03 -31.66 24.38
N LYS A 913 -18.79 -32.69 25.19
CA LYS A 913 -17.42 -33.14 25.52
C LYS A 913 -16.95 -34.10 24.43
N SER A 914 -16.42 -33.57 23.33
CA SER A 914 -15.64 -34.38 22.40
C SER A 914 -14.29 -34.71 23.03
N GLU A 915 -13.93 -36.00 23.10
CA GLU A 915 -12.61 -36.47 23.56
C GLU A 915 -11.48 -36.13 22.57
N ASN A 916 -11.80 -35.63 21.37
CA ASN A 916 -10.84 -35.18 20.37
C ASN A 916 -11.14 -33.73 19.96
N SER A 917 -10.47 -32.75 20.60
CA SER A 917 -10.55 -31.35 20.16
C SER A 917 -9.53 -31.10 19.05
N VAL A 918 -9.96 -31.16 17.79
CA VAL A 918 -9.12 -30.70 16.68
C VAL A 918 -8.89 -29.19 16.84
N ASP A 919 -7.62 -28.78 16.86
CA ASP A 919 -7.27 -27.35 16.83
C ASP A 919 -7.34 -26.85 15.38
N TYR A 920 -8.49 -26.26 15.02
CA TYR A 920 -8.74 -25.81 13.65
C TYR A 920 -7.99 -24.51 13.32
N LYS A 921 -7.57 -24.41 12.07
CA LYS A 921 -6.85 -23.29 11.48
C LYS A 921 -7.67 -22.69 10.33
N LEU A 922 -8.08 -21.44 10.47
CA LEU A 922 -8.91 -20.74 9.49
C LEU A 922 -8.05 -20.03 8.44
N PHE A 923 -8.28 -20.37 7.18
CA PHE A 923 -7.75 -19.70 5.99
C PHE A 923 -8.90 -18.96 5.30
N ALA A 924 -9.14 -17.72 5.72
CA ALA A 924 -10.24 -16.90 5.20
C ALA A 924 -10.02 -16.46 3.74
N HIS A 925 -11.11 -16.36 2.98
CA HIS A 925 -11.08 -15.92 1.59
C HIS A 925 -10.67 -14.45 1.50
N CYS A 926 -9.85 -14.10 0.51
CA CYS A 926 -9.29 -12.75 0.44
C CYS A 926 -10.35 -11.65 0.29
N THR A 927 -11.45 -11.90 -0.44
CA THR A 927 -12.57 -10.95 -0.57
C THR A 927 -13.42 -10.87 0.71
N GLU A 928 -13.55 -11.97 1.45
CA GLU A 928 -14.29 -12.01 2.71
C GLU A 928 -13.61 -11.10 3.73
N LYS A 929 -12.33 -11.35 4.01
CA LYS A 929 -11.56 -10.57 5.00
C LYS A 929 -11.37 -9.09 4.63
N THR A 930 -11.40 -8.75 3.33
CA THR A 930 -11.19 -7.37 2.88
C THR A 930 -12.48 -6.57 2.85
N ALA A 931 -13.61 -7.17 2.52
CA ALA A 931 -14.90 -6.48 2.46
C ALA A 931 -15.65 -6.49 3.80
N LEU A 932 -15.44 -7.53 4.61
CA LEU A 932 -16.06 -7.72 5.92
C LEU A 932 -14.96 -7.82 6.98
N ALA A 933 -14.45 -6.67 7.43
CA ALA A 933 -13.45 -6.68 8.49
C ALA A 933 -14.04 -7.30 9.76
N GLY A 934 -13.27 -8.18 10.41
CA GLY A 934 -13.71 -8.93 11.57
C GLY A 934 -14.36 -10.29 11.25
N SER A 935 -14.52 -10.66 9.97
CA SER A 935 -15.07 -11.98 9.59
C SER A 935 -14.33 -13.16 10.23
N GLU A 936 -13.00 -13.06 10.42
CA GLU A 936 -12.21 -14.08 11.10
C GLU A 936 -12.56 -14.18 12.58
N GLY A 937 -12.68 -13.05 13.28
CA GLY A 937 -13.13 -13.01 14.68
C GLY A 937 -14.56 -13.52 14.85
N GLN A 938 -15.42 -13.26 13.86
CA GLN A 938 -16.77 -13.81 13.79
C GLN A 938 -16.76 -15.34 13.70
N TRP A 939 -15.94 -15.92 12.83
CA TRP A 939 -15.76 -17.38 12.78
C TRP A 939 -15.21 -17.95 14.09
N GLN A 940 -14.25 -17.28 14.74
CA GLN A 940 -13.73 -17.70 16.03
C GLN A 940 -14.82 -17.71 17.11
N HIS A 941 -15.66 -16.67 17.15
CA HIS A 941 -16.79 -16.59 18.07
C HIS A 941 -17.81 -17.71 17.84
N ILE A 942 -18.14 -18.00 16.57
CA ILE A 942 -19.03 -19.13 16.21
C ILE A 942 -18.43 -20.44 16.72
N PHE A 943 -17.16 -20.72 16.45
CA PHE A 943 -16.53 -21.98 16.87
C PHE A 943 -16.46 -22.09 18.38
N GLN A 944 -16.12 -21.01 19.08
CA GLN A 944 -16.11 -20.96 20.54
C GLN A 944 -17.50 -21.23 21.13
N HIS A 945 -18.57 -20.71 20.52
CA HIS A 945 -19.95 -20.99 20.95
C HIS A 945 -20.28 -22.48 20.89
N PHE A 946 -19.76 -23.21 19.89
CA PHE A 946 -19.93 -24.66 19.75
C PHE A 946 -18.84 -25.48 20.48
N GLY A 947 -18.01 -24.86 21.33
CA GLY A 947 -16.96 -25.55 22.10
C GLY A 947 -15.74 -26.00 21.29
N LEU A 948 -15.51 -25.41 20.11
CA LEU A 948 -14.39 -25.74 19.21
C LEU A 948 -13.28 -24.69 19.28
N SER A 949 -12.03 -25.13 19.10
CA SER A 949 -10.87 -24.24 18.92
C SER A 949 -10.75 -23.80 17.46
N LEU A 950 -10.61 -22.50 17.22
CA LEU A 950 -10.30 -21.95 15.91
C LEU A 950 -9.32 -20.78 16.03
N SER A 951 -8.23 -20.84 15.29
CA SER A 951 -7.28 -19.73 15.16
C SER A 951 -7.13 -19.32 13.70
N SER A 952 -7.09 -18.01 13.45
CA SER A 952 -6.89 -17.44 12.10
C SER A 952 -5.44 -17.60 11.66
N VAL A 953 -5.25 -17.98 10.40
CA VAL A 953 -3.93 -18.02 9.75
C VAL A 953 -3.80 -16.81 8.84
N SER A 954 -2.81 -15.96 9.10
CA SER A 954 -2.53 -14.81 8.23
C SER A 954 -2.04 -15.32 6.87
N VAL A 955 -2.84 -15.13 5.81
CA VAL A 955 -2.50 -15.53 4.44
C VAL A 955 -2.95 -14.50 3.41
N GLY A 956 -2.17 -14.31 2.36
CA GLY A 956 -2.45 -13.45 1.23
C GLY A 956 -3.41 -14.10 0.24
N CYS A 957 -3.25 -13.81 -1.05
CA CYS A 957 -4.04 -14.47 -2.09
C CYS A 957 -3.49 -15.87 -2.41
N CYS A 958 -4.36 -16.87 -2.53
CA CYS A 958 -3.98 -18.23 -2.96
C CYS A 958 -3.51 -18.33 -4.42
N GLY A 959 -3.62 -17.26 -5.19
CA GLY A 959 -3.23 -17.22 -6.61
C GLY A 959 -4.32 -17.60 -7.61
N MET A 960 -5.55 -17.89 -7.18
CA MET A 960 -6.60 -18.37 -8.10
C MET A 960 -7.57 -17.34 -8.62
N ALA A 961 -8.12 -16.50 -7.73
CA ALA A 961 -9.13 -15.47 -8.01
C ALA A 961 -10.03 -15.76 -9.23
N GLY A 962 -10.97 -16.70 -9.06
CA GLY A 962 -11.79 -17.22 -10.15
C GLY A 962 -10.95 -18.03 -11.15
N THR A 963 -10.73 -17.50 -12.34
CA THR A 963 -10.04 -18.21 -13.44
C THR A 963 -8.57 -17.87 -13.60
N TYR A 964 -8.02 -16.93 -12.81
CA TYR A 964 -6.66 -16.40 -13.01
C TYR A 964 -5.61 -17.52 -13.00
N GLY A 965 -5.63 -18.42 -12.02
CA GLY A 965 -4.68 -19.54 -11.94
C GLY A 965 -4.93 -20.71 -12.89
N HIS A 966 -5.99 -20.63 -13.70
CA HIS A 966 -6.27 -21.55 -14.81
C HIS A 966 -5.87 -20.96 -16.16
N GLU A 967 -5.53 -19.68 -16.24
CA GLU A 967 -5.04 -19.08 -17.48
C GLU A 967 -3.55 -19.37 -17.62
N LYS A 968 -3.15 -20.00 -18.73
CA LYS A 968 -1.75 -20.40 -19.00
C LYS A 968 -0.75 -19.26 -18.78
N VAL A 969 -1.12 -18.05 -19.21
CA VAL A 969 -0.28 -16.84 -19.10
C VAL A 969 -0.02 -16.39 -17.66
N ASN A 970 -0.83 -16.85 -16.72
CA ASN A 970 -0.78 -16.46 -15.31
C ASN A 970 -0.40 -17.63 -14.39
N LEU A 971 -0.19 -18.83 -14.93
CA LEU A 971 0.00 -20.05 -14.15
C LEU A 971 1.21 -19.96 -13.22
N ASP A 972 2.35 -19.48 -13.72
CA ASP A 972 3.57 -19.35 -12.92
C ASP A 972 3.40 -18.32 -11.80
N ASN A 973 2.77 -17.19 -12.11
CA ASN A 973 2.43 -16.19 -11.10
C ASN A 973 1.45 -16.75 -10.06
N SER A 974 0.47 -17.55 -10.47
CA SER A 974 -0.49 -18.20 -9.58
C SER A 974 0.20 -19.18 -8.62
N LYS A 975 1.12 -20.00 -9.12
CA LYS A 975 1.94 -20.91 -8.31
C LYS A 975 2.85 -20.14 -7.36
N ALA A 976 3.51 -19.10 -7.83
CA ALA A 976 4.37 -18.26 -6.99
C ALA A 976 3.59 -17.57 -5.86
N LEU A 977 2.36 -17.11 -6.12
CA LEU A 977 1.47 -16.55 -5.08
C LEU A 977 1.12 -17.58 -4.00
N TYR A 978 0.83 -18.80 -4.41
CA TYR A 978 0.55 -19.87 -3.47
C TYR A 978 1.80 -20.20 -2.65
N GLN A 979 2.96 -20.31 -3.30
CA GLN A 979 4.22 -20.65 -2.65
C GLN A 979 4.62 -19.62 -1.60
N MET A 980 4.48 -18.32 -1.88
CA MET A 980 4.97 -17.27 -1.00
C MET A 980 4.20 -17.13 0.32
N SER A 981 2.92 -17.50 0.36
CA SER A 981 2.05 -17.18 1.50
C SER A 981 1.24 -18.36 2.04
N TRP A 982 0.92 -19.36 1.20
CA TRP A 982 0.06 -20.49 1.57
C TRP A 982 0.80 -21.80 1.78
N HIS A 983 1.72 -22.18 0.87
CA HIS A 983 2.26 -23.55 0.81
C HIS A 983 2.84 -24.04 2.15
N ASN A 984 3.78 -23.31 2.76
CA ASN A 984 4.40 -23.74 4.02
C ASN A 984 3.36 -23.93 5.14
N LYS A 985 2.42 -22.99 5.28
CA LYS A 985 1.36 -23.02 6.30
C LYS A 985 0.37 -24.17 6.09
N VAL A 986 0.17 -24.59 4.84
CA VAL A 986 -0.67 -25.75 4.50
C VAL A 986 0.12 -27.06 4.67
N ALA A 987 1.40 -27.07 4.34
CA ALA A 987 2.27 -28.25 4.46
C ALA A 987 2.40 -28.70 5.92
N ASP A 988 2.58 -27.75 6.84
CA ASP A 988 2.81 -27.98 8.27
C ASP A 988 1.57 -28.48 9.05
N LEU A 989 0.39 -28.45 8.44
CA LEU A 989 -0.89 -28.79 9.10
C LEU A 989 -1.49 -30.10 8.55
N ALA A 990 -2.13 -30.87 9.43
CA ALA A 990 -2.95 -32.01 9.02
C ALA A 990 -4.19 -31.54 8.26
N THR A 991 -4.68 -32.33 7.30
CA THR A 991 -5.75 -31.91 6.38
C THR A 991 -7.04 -31.53 7.12
N GLU A 992 -7.37 -32.27 8.17
CA GLU A 992 -8.52 -32.09 9.05
C GLU A 992 -8.46 -30.81 9.91
N GLN A 993 -7.26 -30.27 10.14
CA GLN A 993 -7.10 -29.00 10.86
C GLN A 993 -7.40 -27.79 9.98
N ILE A 994 -7.33 -27.94 8.65
CA ILE A 994 -7.35 -26.82 7.72
C ILE A 994 -8.80 -26.52 7.28
N LEU A 995 -9.29 -25.35 7.67
CA LEU A 995 -10.59 -24.84 7.26
C LEU A 995 -10.44 -23.65 6.33
N VAL A 996 -11.08 -23.68 5.16
CA VAL A 996 -10.90 -22.69 4.09
C VAL A 996 -12.27 -22.23 3.59
N THR A 997 -12.56 -20.93 3.67
CA THR A 997 -13.90 -20.42 3.30
C THR A 997 -14.10 -20.33 1.78
N GLY A 998 -13.05 -20.02 1.00
CA GLY A 998 -13.17 -19.83 -0.45
C GLY A 998 -13.03 -21.10 -1.30
N TYR A 999 -13.93 -21.29 -2.27
CA TYR A 999 -13.84 -22.41 -3.22
C TYR A 999 -12.53 -22.42 -4.01
N SER A 1000 -12.16 -21.27 -4.61
CA SER A 1000 -10.94 -21.16 -5.40
C SER A 1000 -9.69 -21.45 -4.57
N CYS A 1001 -9.68 -21.10 -3.27
CA CYS A 1001 -8.58 -21.42 -2.36
C CYS A 1001 -8.50 -22.93 -2.08
N ARG A 1002 -9.62 -23.59 -1.78
CA ARG A 1002 -9.67 -25.07 -1.62
C ARG A 1002 -9.22 -25.79 -2.88
N SER A 1003 -9.66 -25.30 -4.05
CA SER A 1003 -9.24 -25.82 -5.35
C SER A 1003 -7.72 -25.73 -5.55
N GLN A 1004 -7.10 -24.61 -5.16
CA GLN A 1004 -5.65 -24.45 -5.27
C GLN A 1004 -4.88 -25.40 -4.36
N ILE A 1005 -5.30 -25.53 -3.09
CA ILE A 1005 -4.69 -26.48 -2.15
C ILE A 1005 -4.77 -27.90 -2.72
N LYS A 1006 -5.93 -28.28 -3.26
CA LYS A 1006 -6.10 -29.58 -3.91
C LYS A 1006 -5.18 -29.75 -5.12
N ARG A 1007 -4.97 -28.71 -5.93
CA ARG A 1007 -4.12 -28.75 -7.13
C ARG A 1007 -2.64 -28.85 -6.81
N LEU A 1008 -2.18 -28.16 -5.78
CA LEU A 1008 -0.74 -28.01 -5.51
C LEU A 1008 -0.24 -28.92 -4.38
N ASP A 1009 -1.06 -29.19 -3.37
CA ASP A 1009 -0.68 -30.02 -2.21
C ASP A 1009 -1.49 -31.33 -2.11
N ASN A 1010 -2.40 -31.61 -3.05
CA ASN A 1010 -3.26 -32.80 -3.07
C ASN A 1010 -4.11 -33.02 -1.79
N LYS A 1011 -4.33 -31.97 -0.99
CA LYS A 1011 -5.19 -32.00 0.20
C LYS A 1011 -6.61 -31.56 -0.15
N VAL A 1012 -7.62 -32.29 0.32
CA VAL A 1012 -9.03 -31.89 0.22
C VAL A 1012 -9.47 -31.29 1.54
N THR A 1013 -9.51 -29.97 1.61
CA THR A 1013 -9.82 -29.22 2.83
C THR A 1013 -11.31 -28.92 2.96
N LEU A 1014 -11.75 -28.61 4.18
CA LEU A 1014 -13.16 -28.38 4.50
C LEU A 1014 -13.49 -26.88 4.55
N HIS A 1015 -14.75 -26.55 4.25
CA HIS A 1015 -15.33 -25.28 4.64
C HIS A 1015 -15.68 -25.28 6.14
N PRO A 1016 -15.59 -24.15 6.88
CA PRO A 1016 -15.94 -24.11 8.30
C PRO A 1016 -17.33 -24.69 8.65
N VAL A 1017 -18.33 -24.46 7.81
CA VAL A 1017 -19.68 -25.03 7.98
C VAL A 1017 -19.71 -26.57 7.98
N GLN A 1018 -18.79 -27.21 7.26
CA GLN A 1018 -18.69 -28.68 7.22
C GLN A 1018 -18.09 -29.21 8.52
N ALA A 1019 -17.12 -28.49 9.10
CA ALA A 1019 -16.58 -28.83 10.42
C ALA A 1019 -17.66 -28.71 11.51
N LEU A 1020 -18.46 -27.64 11.48
CA LEU A 1020 -19.61 -27.48 12.39
C LEU A 1020 -20.63 -28.63 12.24
N LEU A 1021 -20.97 -29.01 11.00
CA LEU A 1021 -21.87 -30.14 10.73
C LEU A 1021 -21.35 -31.49 11.26
N ASN A 1022 -20.03 -31.70 11.25
CA ASN A 1022 -19.45 -32.97 11.70
C ASN A 1022 -19.50 -33.12 13.23
N VAL A 1023 -19.62 -32.01 13.96
CA VAL A 1023 -19.61 -31.98 15.43
C VAL A 1023 -21.03 -31.93 16.00
N LEU A 1024 -21.93 -31.18 15.36
CA LEU A 1024 -23.38 -31.25 15.60
C LEU A 1024 -23.94 -32.52 15.00
#